data_AF-A0AAJ0H062-F1
#
_entry.id   AF-A0AAJ0H062-F1
#
_cell.length_a   1.000
_cell.length_b   1.000
_cell.length_c   1.000
_cell.angle_alpha   90.00
_cell.angle_beta   90.00
_cell.angle_gamma   90.00
#
_symmetry.space_group_name_H-M   'P 1'
#
loop_
_entity.id
_entity.type
_entity.pdbx_description
1 polymer ?
#
loop_
_entity_poly.entity_id
_entity_poly.type
_entity_poly.pdbx_seq_one_letter_code
_entity_poly.pdbx_strand_id
1 'polypeptide(L)'
;MAPGILAETPSVDETGNRLEVLTINGKAVDKQVKQSVNGEKAANGEAQVTGDDTPRNGASAGPVGEGEAESKDATKADSESESEDETMKCEIKHLDRRYNDEDELYFSERKAEAEKPKQKDWWRLFAFCMVRCYNSEDEVVGTSLYVNPQPLRQLLFDVIGNFPGNPIDVDDVQIEAPYHSLFYHRKQLETEGFKRFADDPESLEHLNLLLNWIKTHFELDIAAYEKCTTQGQKVIAYDRLWTLFPPGTITYCKLLSQNRAFRITNNWYDHSEASPSLALAADFFDFDGDRLGTRHIELAIPKYQGTRELSELDAIPLDLLDDAADVREELLSRGRRFEAYIGQHFLHYDGIAIKKTREGYARFTVNGRVMIDCKTYHRLEPNDSFTVVTSDEKTKMERSRKRAMAQAAAQLTFAKADGTPKFDPMSDEDAMLTNATVRGYSFTAKRFLEFFIEDLSEIQWNTKCFDDLVLDPSIKKTVQALVSTHSQTRESFDDIVKGKGMGLVCVLHGPPGVGKTLTAECVAEFVKRPLYMVSSGDLGTCSADLDRALTRIMDMTATWRAVLLIDEADVFLERRSLHDMHRNAMVSVFLRVLEYYSGILFLTTNRVTTFDDAFKSRIHIPIRYTDLTVDSRKQIWRNFCRMVPGGVDIDEKGLATLAENDLNGRQIKNAIKAAESLAAFDGARLDLKQLLQITKIQAMFESDLTSLSGVDYTAPGERKKDADSRNMFL
;
A
#
# COMPACT_ATOMS: atom_id res chain seq x y z
N MET A 1 11.50 -18.95 -12.77
CA MET A 1 11.95 -17.56 -13.04
C MET A 1 10.77 -16.80 -13.60
N ALA A 2 10.53 -15.55 -13.19
CA ALA A 2 9.47 -14.71 -13.76
C ALA A 2 9.75 -13.22 -13.47
N PRO A 3 10.19 -12.42 -14.46
CA PRO A 3 10.32 -10.98 -14.31
C PRO A 3 9.01 -10.29 -14.71
N GLY A 4 8.18 -9.99 -13.71
CA GLY A 4 7.01 -9.12 -13.83
C GLY A 4 7.22 -7.84 -13.03
N ILE A 5 8.25 -7.06 -13.42
CA ILE A 5 8.66 -5.85 -12.71
C ILE A 5 7.79 -4.68 -13.18
N LEU A 6 6.99 -4.13 -12.26
CA LEU A 6 6.41 -2.80 -12.42
C LEU A 6 7.52 -1.78 -12.15
N ALA A 7 7.86 -0.98 -13.16
CA ALA A 7 8.85 0.08 -13.02
C ALA A 7 8.17 1.36 -12.50
N GLU A 8 8.75 1.96 -11.47
CA GLU A 8 8.37 3.27 -10.92
C GLU A 8 9.38 4.33 -11.37
N THR A 9 8.91 5.47 -11.83
CA THR A 9 9.70 6.69 -12.02
C THR A 9 9.23 7.74 -11.01
N PRO A 10 10.07 8.17 -10.04
CA PRO A 10 9.64 9.11 -9.02
C PRO A 10 9.54 10.54 -9.60
N SER A 11 8.33 11.02 -9.81
CA SER A 11 8.02 12.44 -9.91
C SER A 11 7.60 12.99 -8.54
N VAL A 12 7.76 14.31 -8.37
CA VAL A 12 7.43 15.05 -7.15
C VAL A 12 6.55 16.23 -7.56
N ASP A 13 5.42 16.43 -6.88
CA ASP A 13 4.56 17.59 -7.15
C ASP A 13 5.12 18.90 -6.54
N GLU A 14 4.53 20.03 -6.90
CA GLU A 14 4.95 21.36 -6.39
C GLU A 14 4.77 21.53 -4.86
N THR A 15 4.09 20.58 -4.20
CA THR A 15 3.91 20.55 -2.74
C THR A 15 4.89 19.62 -2.02
N GLY A 16 5.71 18.88 -2.77
CA GLY A 16 6.72 17.96 -2.24
C GLY A 16 6.24 16.51 -2.02
N ASN A 17 5.02 16.15 -2.45
CA ASN A 17 4.56 14.77 -2.37
C ASN A 17 5.18 13.91 -3.48
N ARG A 18 5.43 12.64 -3.16
CA ARG A 18 5.80 11.62 -4.17
C ARG A 18 4.56 11.16 -4.91
N LEU A 19 4.59 11.26 -6.24
CA LEU A 19 3.58 10.66 -7.11
C LEU A 19 3.90 9.18 -7.36
N GLU A 20 2.88 8.32 -7.32
CA GLU A 20 3.02 6.90 -7.67
C GLU A 20 2.70 6.71 -9.16
N VAL A 21 3.72 6.83 -10.02
CA VAL A 21 3.64 6.44 -11.43
C VAL A 21 3.77 4.93 -11.53
N LEU A 22 2.67 4.24 -11.88
CA LEU A 22 2.64 2.78 -11.99
C LEU A 22 2.37 2.36 -13.44
N THR A 23 3.46 1.99 -14.12
CA THR A 23 3.43 1.45 -15.49
C THR A 23 2.60 0.15 -15.54
N ILE A 24 1.38 0.20 -16.09
CA ILE A 24 0.54 -0.98 -16.25
C ILE A 24 1.20 -1.94 -17.26
N ASN A 25 1.18 -3.25 -16.96
CA ASN A 25 1.62 -4.34 -17.84
C ASN A 25 2.99 -4.15 -18.51
N GLY A 26 4.06 -4.18 -17.71
CA GLY A 26 5.45 -4.10 -18.20
C GLY A 26 5.81 -5.16 -19.26
N LYS A 27 5.68 -4.80 -20.54
CA LYS A 27 6.28 -5.50 -21.68
C LYS A 27 7.71 -4.99 -21.88
N ALA A 28 8.70 -5.84 -21.61
CA ALA A 28 10.10 -5.47 -21.72
C ALA A 28 10.50 -5.13 -23.17
N VAL A 29 11.14 -3.97 -23.36
CA VAL A 29 11.90 -3.66 -24.58
C VAL A 29 13.36 -3.99 -24.32
N ASP A 30 13.86 -5.00 -25.03
CA ASP A 30 15.21 -5.53 -24.86
C ASP A 30 16.26 -4.46 -25.27
N LYS A 31 17.16 -4.08 -24.36
CA LYS A 31 18.29 -3.18 -24.64
C LYS A 31 19.61 -3.83 -24.24
N GLN A 32 20.31 -4.38 -25.24
CA GLN A 32 21.70 -4.82 -25.10
C GLN A 32 22.61 -3.62 -24.82
N VAL A 33 23.02 -3.42 -23.56
CA VAL A 33 24.00 -2.39 -23.19
C VAL A 33 25.41 -2.86 -23.59
N LYS A 34 25.91 -2.36 -24.73
CA LYS A 34 27.34 -2.41 -25.03
C LYS A 34 28.07 -1.40 -24.14
N GLN A 35 28.76 -1.89 -23.12
CA GLN A 35 29.76 -1.08 -22.42
C GLN A 35 30.87 -0.68 -23.40
N SER A 36 31.26 0.59 -23.35
CA SER A 36 32.56 1.06 -23.84
C SER A 36 33.23 1.84 -22.72
N VAL A 37 34.52 1.62 -22.53
CA VAL A 37 35.27 2.11 -21.37
C VAL A 37 36.21 3.22 -21.82
N ASN A 38 36.13 4.37 -21.15
CA ASN A 38 37.20 5.37 -20.91
C ASN A 38 36.64 6.40 -19.89
N GLY A 39 37.42 7.01 -19.00
CA GLY A 39 38.84 6.80 -18.72
C GLY A 39 39.55 8.13 -18.42
N GLU A 40 40.16 8.26 -17.23
CA GLU A 40 40.98 9.41 -16.78
C GLU A 40 40.18 10.71 -16.52
N LYS A 41 40.61 11.67 -15.67
CA LYS A 41 41.58 11.73 -14.55
C LYS A 41 41.22 12.95 -13.66
N ALA A 42 41.74 13.02 -12.43
CA ALA A 42 41.57 14.18 -11.54
C ALA A 42 42.92 14.84 -11.20
N ALA A 43 42.96 16.18 -11.12
CA ALA A 43 44.07 16.94 -10.52
C ALA A 43 43.68 18.37 -10.09
N ASN A 44 44.26 18.80 -8.98
CA ASN A 44 44.08 20.06 -8.21
C ASN A 44 44.47 21.36 -8.96
N GLY A 45 44.07 22.53 -8.42
CA GLY A 45 44.63 23.84 -8.83
C GLY A 45 44.07 25.08 -8.11
N GLU A 46 44.81 25.56 -7.10
CA GLU A 46 44.75 26.82 -6.32
C GLU A 46 44.28 28.10 -7.06
N ALA A 47 43.39 28.95 -6.49
CA ALA A 47 43.63 30.14 -5.61
C ALA A 47 44.04 31.44 -6.37
N GLN A 48 43.95 32.70 -5.89
CA GLN A 48 43.64 33.32 -4.57
C GLN A 48 43.34 34.86 -4.72
N VAL A 49 42.73 35.52 -3.71
CA VAL A 49 42.62 37.01 -3.43
C VAL A 49 42.05 37.96 -4.52
N THR A 50 41.55 39.20 -4.27
CA THR A 50 41.19 40.02 -3.08
C THR A 50 39.65 40.33 -3.12
N GLY A 51 38.92 41.00 -2.21
CA GLY A 51 39.20 42.10 -1.26
C GLY A 51 39.25 43.48 -1.96
N ASP A 52 38.70 44.61 -1.50
CA ASP A 52 37.77 45.01 -0.40
C ASP A 52 37.14 46.39 -0.85
N ASP A 53 36.18 47.11 -0.25
CA ASP A 53 35.45 47.12 1.03
C ASP A 53 34.02 47.77 0.81
N THR A 54 33.47 48.47 1.80
CA THR A 54 32.13 49.10 1.95
C THR A 54 32.30 50.66 2.11
N PRO A 55 31.34 51.51 2.58
CA PRO A 55 29.85 51.51 2.59
C PRO A 55 29.11 52.87 2.29
N ARG A 56 27.79 52.78 2.03
CA ARG A 56 26.67 53.64 2.53
C ARG A 56 26.46 55.13 2.12
N ASN A 57 25.18 55.52 2.31
CA ASN A 57 24.56 56.85 2.41
C ASN A 57 24.35 57.63 1.09
N GLY A 58 23.28 58.42 0.93
CA GLY A 58 22.18 58.74 1.87
C GLY A 58 20.99 59.44 1.17
N ALA A 59 19.91 59.72 1.90
CA ALA A 59 18.65 60.24 1.37
C ALA A 59 18.59 61.78 1.31
N SER A 60 17.76 62.35 0.41
CA SER A 60 16.66 63.28 0.78
C SER A 60 15.92 63.91 -0.42
N ALA A 61 14.60 64.08 -0.27
CA ALA A 61 13.70 65.18 -0.73
C ALA A 61 13.79 65.81 -2.15
N GLY A 62 12.61 66.16 -2.70
CA GLY A 62 12.44 67.08 -3.84
C GLY A 62 12.54 68.57 -3.46
N PRO A 63 11.98 69.53 -4.24
CA PRO A 63 10.57 69.49 -4.67
C PRO A 63 10.26 70.05 -6.09
N VAL A 64 8.97 70.33 -6.30
CA VAL A 64 8.28 70.93 -7.47
C VAL A 64 8.92 72.23 -8.00
N GLY A 65 8.79 72.47 -9.31
CA GLY A 65 8.90 73.78 -9.96
C GLY A 65 7.84 73.95 -11.06
N GLU A 66 7.24 75.13 -11.17
CA GLU A 66 6.21 75.51 -12.15
C GLU A 66 6.85 76.22 -13.38
N GLY A 67 6.17 76.28 -14.53
CA GLY A 67 6.67 77.07 -15.66
C GLY A 67 5.88 76.95 -16.98
N GLU A 68 5.20 78.04 -17.36
CA GLU A 68 4.60 78.32 -18.67
C GLU A 68 5.59 78.08 -19.83
N ALA A 69 5.27 77.35 -20.90
CA ALA A 69 4.31 77.65 -21.98
C ALA A 69 4.75 78.78 -22.94
N GLU A 70 5.28 78.42 -24.11
CA GLU A 70 5.24 79.26 -25.32
C GLU A 70 5.02 78.41 -26.60
N SER A 71 4.89 79.05 -27.77
CA SER A 71 4.04 78.54 -28.87
C SER A 71 4.71 78.47 -30.25
N LYS A 72 4.02 77.77 -31.17
CA LYS A 72 4.22 77.65 -32.64
C LYS A 72 5.17 76.51 -33.08
N ASP A 73 5.04 75.96 -34.30
CA ASP A 73 4.12 76.32 -35.39
C ASP A 73 3.46 75.09 -36.05
N ALA A 74 2.40 75.32 -36.82
CA ALA A 74 1.56 74.25 -37.38
C ALA A 74 1.86 73.96 -38.87
N THR A 75 1.90 72.68 -39.24
CA THR A 75 1.72 72.24 -40.63
C THR A 75 0.74 71.08 -40.67
N LYS A 76 -0.24 71.11 -41.59
CA LYS A 76 -1.29 70.09 -41.71
C LYS A 76 -0.82 68.89 -42.54
N ALA A 77 -1.30 67.71 -42.18
CA ALA A 77 -1.57 66.61 -43.11
C ALA A 77 -2.90 65.95 -42.66
N ASP A 78 -3.70 65.54 -43.62
CA ASP A 78 -5.16 65.44 -43.56
C ASP A 78 -5.77 64.43 -42.57
N SER A 79 -7.00 64.71 -42.17
CA SER A 79 -7.86 63.85 -41.35
C SER A 79 -8.85 63.08 -42.23
N GLU A 80 -8.68 61.77 -42.36
CA GLU A 80 -9.77 60.86 -42.74
C GLU A 80 -10.16 60.03 -41.52
N SER A 81 -11.31 60.35 -40.95
CA SER A 81 -11.88 59.66 -39.78
C SER A 81 -12.97 58.69 -40.24
N GLU A 82 -12.59 57.46 -40.56
CA GLU A 82 -13.57 56.38 -40.71
C GLU A 82 -14.13 56.03 -39.32
N SER A 83 -15.44 56.18 -39.16
CA SER A 83 -16.16 55.74 -37.97
C SER A 83 -16.42 54.24 -38.08
N GLU A 84 -15.49 53.42 -37.60
CA GLU A 84 -15.71 51.98 -37.47
C GLU A 84 -16.91 51.71 -36.54
N ASP A 85 -17.85 50.87 -36.98
CA ASP A 85 -18.95 50.39 -36.13
C ASP A 85 -18.39 49.63 -34.91
N GLU A 86 -18.70 50.09 -33.70
CA GLU A 86 -18.31 49.45 -32.43
C GLU A 86 -19.23 48.23 -32.10
N THR A 87 -19.84 47.60 -33.10
CA THR A 87 -20.67 46.40 -32.97
C THR A 87 -19.85 45.12 -33.02
N MET A 88 -20.26 44.09 -32.28
CA MET A 88 -19.56 42.81 -32.26
C MET A 88 -19.77 42.05 -33.58
N LYS A 89 -18.67 41.55 -34.15
CA LYS A 89 -18.61 40.79 -35.39
C LYS A 89 -18.69 39.29 -35.07
N CYS A 90 -19.73 38.62 -35.54
CA CYS A 90 -19.92 37.18 -35.41
C CYS A 90 -18.96 36.40 -36.34
N GLU A 91 -17.65 36.47 -36.06
CA GLU A 91 -16.62 35.76 -36.79
C GLU A 91 -15.48 35.27 -35.86
N ILE A 92 -14.60 34.41 -36.41
CA ILE A 92 -13.44 33.86 -35.70
C ILE A 92 -12.17 34.52 -36.25
N LYS A 93 -11.53 35.37 -35.44
CA LYS A 93 -10.29 36.07 -35.81
C LYS A 93 -9.05 35.24 -35.46
N HIS A 94 -8.00 35.31 -36.28
CA HIS A 94 -6.71 34.67 -36.01
C HIS A 94 -5.66 35.69 -35.59
N LEU A 95 -5.15 35.54 -34.37
CA LEU A 95 -4.23 36.50 -33.72
C LEU A 95 -2.95 35.81 -33.20
N ASP A 96 -1.97 36.64 -32.89
CA ASP A 96 -0.83 36.35 -32.01
C ASP A 96 -0.91 37.26 -30.77
N ARG A 97 -0.50 36.76 -29.60
CA ARG A 97 -0.31 37.49 -28.33
C ARG A 97 1.16 37.44 -27.96
N ARG A 98 1.81 38.60 -27.86
CA ARG A 98 3.26 38.79 -27.70
C ARG A 98 3.55 39.84 -26.63
N TYR A 99 4.82 39.94 -26.24
CA TYR A 99 5.34 40.98 -25.35
C TYR A 99 5.99 42.11 -26.17
N ASN A 100 5.83 43.37 -25.75
CA ASN A 100 6.54 44.52 -26.32
C ASN A 100 7.92 44.71 -25.65
N ASP A 101 8.66 45.76 -26.02
CA ASP A 101 10.00 46.03 -25.46
C ASP A 101 9.97 46.48 -23.98
N GLU A 102 8.77 46.62 -23.40
CA GLU A 102 8.50 47.05 -22.02
C GLU A 102 7.84 45.90 -21.20
N ASP A 103 7.92 44.66 -21.70
CA ASP A 103 7.31 43.43 -21.15
C ASP A 103 5.77 43.47 -21.02
N GLU A 104 5.08 44.34 -21.77
CA GLU A 104 3.61 44.40 -21.80
C GLU A 104 3.00 43.49 -22.87
N LEU A 105 1.87 42.85 -22.53
CA LEU A 105 1.11 41.98 -23.44
C LEU A 105 0.31 42.78 -24.48
N TYR A 106 0.53 42.48 -25.77
CA TYR A 106 -0.28 43.01 -26.87
C TYR A 106 -0.80 41.90 -27.80
N PHE A 107 -1.89 42.21 -28.51
CA PHE A 107 -2.51 41.35 -29.53
C PHE A 107 -2.31 41.96 -30.93
N SER A 108 -1.93 41.13 -31.90
CA SER A 108 -1.78 41.53 -33.31
C SER A 108 -2.44 40.51 -34.26
N GLU A 109 -2.83 40.96 -35.45
CA GLU A 109 -3.12 40.05 -36.56
C GLU A 109 -1.89 39.25 -36.96
N ARG A 110 -2.09 38.04 -37.51
CA ARG A 110 -0.99 37.20 -38.02
C ARG A 110 -0.43 37.74 -39.33
N LYS A 111 0.57 38.63 -39.23
CA LYS A 111 1.33 39.23 -40.35
C LYS A 111 2.83 39.01 -40.13
N ALA A 112 3.59 38.96 -41.23
CA ALA A 112 5.03 38.64 -41.19
C ALA A 112 5.88 39.77 -40.57
N GLU A 113 5.43 41.01 -40.71
CA GLU A 113 5.94 42.19 -40.02
C GLU A 113 4.71 42.86 -39.39
N ALA A 114 4.72 43.02 -38.07
CA ALA A 114 3.59 43.59 -37.32
C ALA A 114 4.04 44.85 -36.59
N GLU A 115 3.51 46.01 -36.99
CA GLU A 115 3.70 47.25 -36.25
C GLU A 115 3.11 47.12 -34.85
N LYS A 116 3.83 47.62 -33.84
CA LYS A 116 3.42 47.61 -32.42
C LYS A 116 2.19 48.51 -32.25
N PRO A 117 0.96 47.98 -32.07
CA PRO A 117 -0.24 48.81 -32.05
C PRO A 117 -0.37 49.53 -30.71
N LYS A 118 -0.80 50.78 -30.70
CA LYS A 118 -1.25 51.43 -29.46
C LYS A 118 -2.52 50.73 -28.95
N GLN A 119 -2.52 50.36 -27.68
CA GLN A 119 -3.48 49.41 -27.12
C GLN A 119 -4.91 49.99 -27.06
N LYS A 120 -5.77 49.58 -28.01
CA LYS A 120 -7.23 49.56 -27.91
C LYS A 120 -7.64 48.08 -27.97
N ASP A 121 -8.65 47.65 -27.22
CA ASP A 121 -9.12 46.25 -27.21
C ASP A 121 -9.95 45.88 -28.47
N TRP A 122 -9.43 46.22 -29.66
CA TRP A 122 -10.04 45.95 -30.98
C TRP A 122 -10.34 44.47 -31.21
N TRP A 123 -9.55 43.58 -30.58
CA TRP A 123 -9.73 42.13 -30.61
C TRP A 123 -11.00 41.67 -29.86
N ARG A 124 -11.52 42.45 -28.91
CA ARG A 124 -12.80 42.17 -28.23
C ARG A 124 -14.02 42.41 -29.11
N LEU A 125 -13.86 43.03 -30.29
CA LEU A 125 -14.94 43.25 -31.26
C LEU A 125 -15.29 42.00 -32.08
N PHE A 126 -14.50 40.92 -32.02
CA PHE A 126 -14.84 39.65 -32.67
C PHE A 126 -15.39 38.66 -31.66
N ALA A 127 -16.39 37.87 -32.03
CA ALA A 127 -16.99 36.87 -31.14
C ALA A 127 -15.97 35.85 -30.61
N PHE A 128 -15.04 35.42 -31.46
CA PHE A 128 -14.00 34.45 -31.10
C PHE A 128 -12.63 34.88 -31.61
N CYS A 129 -11.59 34.66 -30.81
CA CYS A 129 -10.21 34.87 -31.21
C CYS A 129 -9.38 33.61 -30.98
N MET A 130 -8.81 33.08 -32.06
CA MET A 130 -7.84 31.98 -32.04
C MET A 130 -6.43 32.57 -31.95
N VAL A 131 -5.90 32.64 -30.73
CA VAL A 131 -4.68 33.38 -30.35
C VAL A 131 -3.51 32.43 -30.21
N ARG A 132 -2.39 32.65 -30.90
CA ARG A 132 -1.10 32.01 -30.56
C ARG A 132 -0.45 32.78 -29.42
N CYS A 133 -0.03 32.07 -28.39
CA CYS A 133 0.63 32.67 -27.23
C CYS A 133 2.15 32.52 -27.38
N TYR A 134 2.87 33.63 -27.32
CA TYR A 134 4.33 33.68 -27.34
C TYR A 134 4.88 33.94 -25.92
N ASN A 135 6.11 33.49 -25.65
CA ASN A 135 6.87 33.91 -24.46
C ASN A 135 7.67 35.22 -24.74
N SER A 136 8.44 35.67 -23.76
CA SER A 136 9.36 36.82 -23.87
C SER A 136 10.58 36.57 -24.78
N GLU A 137 10.79 35.33 -25.23
CA GLU A 137 11.86 34.92 -26.15
C GLU A 137 11.34 34.76 -27.60
N ASP A 138 10.10 35.19 -27.86
CA ASP A 138 9.33 35.07 -29.11
C ASP A 138 9.12 33.61 -29.62
N GLU A 139 9.14 32.64 -28.70
CA GLU A 139 8.75 31.26 -28.98
C GLU A 139 7.26 31.02 -28.72
N VAL A 140 6.61 30.22 -29.57
CA VAL A 140 5.19 29.85 -29.41
C VAL A 140 5.03 28.81 -28.29
N VAL A 141 4.52 29.25 -27.14
CA VAL A 141 4.22 28.36 -25.99
C VAL A 141 2.86 27.68 -26.08
N GLY A 142 1.94 28.18 -26.92
CA GLY A 142 0.62 27.56 -27.06
C GLY A 142 -0.34 28.25 -28.03
N THR A 143 -1.60 27.83 -28.02
CA THR A 143 -2.70 28.50 -28.72
C THR A 143 -3.97 28.37 -27.90
N SER A 144 -4.73 29.46 -27.77
CA SER A 144 -5.94 29.54 -26.96
C SER A 144 -7.10 30.12 -27.77
N LEU A 145 -8.31 29.61 -27.53
CA LEU A 145 -9.57 30.18 -28.00
C LEU A 145 -10.09 31.15 -26.93
N TYR A 146 -10.15 32.42 -27.28
CA TYR A 146 -10.81 33.45 -26.48
C TYR A 146 -12.27 33.55 -26.94
N VAL A 147 -13.19 33.63 -25.98
CA VAL A 147 -14.63 33.81 -26.23
C VAL A 147 -15.08 35.14 -25.66
N ASN A 148 -15.46 36.10 -26.51
CA ASN A 148 -15.78 37.47 -26.07
C ASN A 148 -17.26 37.70 -25.64
N PRO A 149 -18.29 37.16 -26.33
CA PRO A 149 -19.69 37.44 -26.00
C PRO A 149 -20.03 37.03 -24.56
N GLN A 150 -20.47 38.00 -23.75
CA GLN A 150 -20.79 37.77 -22.34
C GLN A 150 -21.82 36.65 -22.11
N PRO A 151 -22.91 36.51 -22.91
CA PRO A 151 -23.87 35.42 -22.72
C PRO A 151 -23.24 34.04 -22.92
N LEU A 152 -22.32 33.89 -23.87
CA LEU A 152 -21.58 32.65 -24.12
C LEU A 152 -20.52 32.39 -23.05
N ARG A 153 -19.83 33.43 -22.55
CA ARG A 153 -18.89 33.28 -21.42
C ARG A 153 -19.60 32.72 -20.18
N GLN A 154 -20.79 33.24 -19.87
CA GLN A 154 -21.60 32.70 -18.79
C GLN A 154 -22.10 31.28 -19.07
N LEU A 155 -22.50 30.94 -20.31
CA LEU A 155 -22.87 29.56 -20.67
C LEU A 155 -21.69 28.58 -20.50
N LEU A 156 -20.48 28.96 -20.93
CA LEU A 156 -19.29 28.13 -20.78
C LEU A 156 -18.92 27.95 -19.31
N PHE A 157 -19.03 28.99 -18.48
CA PHE A 157 -18.84 28.87 -17.04
C PHE A 157 -19.90 27.98 -16.37
N ASP A 158 -21.18 28.15 -16.72
CA ASP A 158 -22.29 27.40 -16.12
C ASP A 158 -22.29 25.91 -16.52
N VAL A 159 -21.67 25.54 -17.65
CA VAL A 159 -21.62 24.16 -18.18
C VAL A 159 -20.29 23.45 -17.93
N ILE A 160 -19.15 24.15 -18.05
CA ILE A 160 -17.79 23.57 -17.89
C ILE A 160 -17.23 23.87 -16.50
N GLY A 161 -17.39 25.13 -16.03
CA GLY A 161 -16.91 25.59 -14.73
C GLY A 161 -15.43 25.30 -14.46
N ASN A 162 -15.18 24.56 -13.37
CA ASN A 162 -13.85 24.22 -12.88
C ASN A 162 -13.28 22.96 -13.58
N PHE A 163 -12.91 23.08 -14.85
CA PHE A 163 -12.24 22.00 -15.57
C PHE A 163 -10.77 21.85 -15.13
N PRO A 164 -10.26 20.62 -14.91
CA PRO A 164 -8.87 20.39 -14.49
C PRO A 164 -7.83 21.02 -15.43
N GLY A 165 -6.82 21.66 -14.84
CA GLY A 165 -5.79 22.41 -15.58
C GLY A 165 -6.25 23.78 -16.09
N ASN A 166 -7.40 23.85 -16.77
CA ASN A 166 -7.94 25.06 -17.41
C ASN A 166 -9.37 25.36 -16.89
N PRO A 167 -9.52 26.02 -15.72
CA PRO A 167 -10.82 26.43 -15.20
C PRO A 167 -11.34 27.65 -15.96
N ILE A 168 -12.64 27.70 -16.24
CA ILE A 168 -13.27 28.82 -16.93
C ILE A 168 -13.42 30.01 -15.97
N ASP A 169 -12.91 31.18 -16.36
CA ASP A 169 -13.23 32.47 -15.73
C ASP A 169 -14.29 33.19 -16.57
N VAL A 170 -15.36 33.69 -15.93
CA VAL A 170 -16.43 34.43 -16.63
C VAL A 170 -15.90 35.72 -17.23
N ASP A 171 -14.95 36.39 -16.57
CA ASP A 171 -14.49 37.71 -16.98
C ASP A 171 -13.51 37.65 -18.17
N ASP A 172 -12.78 36.54 -18.34
CA ASP A 172 -11.88 36.31 -19.49
C ASP A 172 -11.75 34.81 -19.84
N VAL A 173 -12.63 34.30 -20.70
CA VAL A 173 -12.67 32.88 -21.09
C VAL A 173 -11.56 32.56 -22.10
N GLN A 174 -10.46 31.96 -21.61
CA GLN A 174 -9.34 31.46 -22.43
C GLN A 174 -9.25 29.93 -22.38
N ILE A 175 -9.70 29.25 -23.44
CA ILE A 175 -9.64 27.77 -23.52
C ILE A 175 -8.39 27.37 -24.33
N GLU A 176 -7.46 26.66 -23.71
CA GLU A 176 -6.18 26.29 -24.34
C GLU A 176 -6.28 25.03 -25.22
N ALA A 177 -5.47 24.97 -26.28
CA ALA A 177 -5.29 23.78 -27.09
C ALA A 177 -4.77 22.61 -26.24
N PRO A 178 -5.25 21.37 -26.43
CA PRO A 178 -6.16 20.87 -27.49
C PRO A 178 -7.68 21.02 -27.21
N TYR A 179 -8.10 21.96 -26.35
CA TYR A 179 -9.50 22.34 -26.10
C TYR A 179 -10.41 21.20 -25.61
N HIS A 180 -9.85 20.22 -24.88
CA HIS A 180 -10.55 19.03 -24.37
C HIS A 180 -11.89 19.35 -23.66
N SER A 181 -11.95 20.45 -22.89
CA SER A 181 -13.16 20.87 -22.17
C SER A 181 -14.36 21.08 -23.11
N LEU A 182 -14.17 21.71 -24.28
CA LEU A 182 -15.22 21.89 -25.29
C LEU A 182 -15.66 20.56 -25.90
N PHE A 183 -14.72 19.65 -26.19
CA PHE A 183 -15.06 18.34 -26.75
C PHE A 183 -15.96 17.53 -25.82
N TYR A 184 -15.61 17.45 -24.53
CA TYR A 184 -16.37 16.67 -23.56
C TYR A 184 -17.77 17.26 -23.32
N HIS A 185 -17.88 18.59 -23.19
CA HIS A 185 -19.15 19.26 -22.86
C HIS A 185 -20.01 19.60 -24.08
N ARG A 186 -19.55 19.33 -25.32
CA ARG A 186 -20.22 19.74 -26.58
C ARG A 186 -21.74 19.55 -26.62
N LYS A 187 -22.24 18.39 -26.17
CA LYS A 187 -23.69 18.05 -26.19
C LYS A 187 -24.49 18.80 -25.11
N GLN A 188 -23.86 19.16 -24.00
CA GLN A 188 -24.47 19.99 -22.95
C GLN A 188 -24.48 21.47 -23.36
N LEU A 189 -23.38 21.97 -23.95
CA LEU A 189 -23.30 23.32 -24.53
C LEU A 189 -24.34 23.53 -25.64
N GLU A 190 -24.54 22.53 -26.50
CA GLU A 190 -25.60 22.51 -27.51
C GLU A 190 -27.00 22.57 -26.86
N THR A 191 -27.29 21.65 -25.94
CA THR A 191 -28.63 21.51 -25.32
C THR A 191 -29.02 22.71 -24.47
N GLU A 192 -28.15 23.14 -23.54
CA GLU A 192 -28.43 24.26 -22.66
C GLU A 192 -28.26 25.60 -23.38
N GLY A 193 -27.39 25.70 -24.38
CA GLY A 193 -27.24 26.91 -25.21
C GLY A 193 -28.49 27.22 -26.02
N PHE A 194 -29.02 26.26 -26.80
CA PHE A 194 -30.24 26.45 -27.58
C PHE A 194 -31.46 26.77 -26.68
N LYS A 195 -31.51 26.16 -25.50
CA LYS A 195 -32.54 26.42 -24.47
C LYS A 195 -32.41 27.80 -23.83
N ARG A 196 -31.19 28.30 -23.59
CA ARG A 196 -30.91 29.59 -22.93
C ARG A 196 -31.12 30.78 -23.86
N PHE A 197 -30.74 30.65 -25.13
CA PHE A 197 -30.79 31.73 -26.11
C PHE A 197 -31.99 31.67 -27.04
N ALA A 198 -33.02 30.86 -26.74
CA ALA A 198 -34.19 30.66 -27.62
C ALA A 198 -34.88 31.97 -28.07
N ASP A 199 -34.89 33.00 -27.22
CA ASP A 199 -35.45 34.33 -27.47
C ASP A 199 -34.37 35.40 -27.81
N ASP A 200 -33.11 35.00 -28.01
CA ASP A 200 -31.95 35.87 -28.29
C ASP A 200 -31.24 35.43 -29.59
N PRO A 201 -31.62 36.01 -30.75
CA PRO A 201 -31.02 35.65 -32.04
C PRO A 201 -29.51 35.92 -32.15
N GLU A 202 -28.99 36.92 -31.44
CA GLU A 202 -27.57 37.30 -31.52
C GLU A 202 -26.70 36.29 -30.75
N SER A 203 -27.11 35.91 -29.54
CA SER A 203 -26.43 34.82 -28.81
C SER A 203 -26.62 33.46 -29.48
N LEU A 204 -27.73 33.23 -30.20
CA LEU A 204 -27.88 32.04 -31.04
C LEU A 204 -26.90 32.02 -32.21
N GLU A 205 -26.67 33.15 -32.89
CA GLU A 205 -25.70 33.19 -34.00
C GLU A 205 -24.27 32.89 -33.49
N HIS A 206 -23.88 33.55 -32.40
CA HIS A 206 -22.62 33.30 -31.71
C HIS A 206 -22.48 31.84 -31.23
N LEU A 207 -23.54 31.24 -30.68
CA LEU A 207 -23.55 29.83 -30.25
C LEU A 207 -23.37 28.89 -31.46
N ASN A 208 -24.10 29.12 -32.55
CA ASN A 208 -23.98 28.32 -33.77
C ASN A 208 -22.57 28.40 -34.36
N LEU A 209 -21.92 29.57 -34.31
CA LEU A 209 -20.53 29.72 -34.74
C LEU A 209 -19.57 28.86 -33.89
N LEU A 210 -19.73 28.86 -32.56
CA LEU A 210 -18.94 27.99 -31.66
C LEU A 210 -19.21 26.50 -31.91
N LEU A 211 -20.47 26.09 -32.00
CA LEU A 211 -20.83 24.68 -32.19
C LEU A 211 -20.35 24.14 -33.56
N ASN A 212 -20.42 24.95 -34.62
CA ASN A 212 -19.85 24.60 -35.92
C ASN A 212 -18.31 24.50 -35.84
N TRP A 213 -17.64 25.43 -35.15
CA TRP A 213 -16.19 25.34 -34.95
C TRP A 213 -15.78 24.07 -34.17
N ILE A 214 -16.46 23.74 -33.07
CA ILE A 214 -16.23 22.50 -32.30
C ILE A 214 -16.41 21.27 -33.21
N LYS A 215 -17.50 21.24 -33.99
CA LYS A 215 -17.82 20.13 -34.89
C LYS A 215 -16.78 19.93 -36.00
N THR A 216 -16.26 21.02 -36.58
CA THR A 216 -15.22 20.95 -37.62
C THR A 216 -13.83 20.66 -37.03
N HIS A 217 -13.48 21.27 -35.88
CA HIS A 217 -12.18 21.06 -35.24
C HIS A 217 -12.00 19.61 -34.76
N PHE A 218 -13.06 19.03 -34.19
CA PHE A 218 -13.07 17.68 -33.64
C PHE A 218 -13.77 16.65 -34.56
N GLU A 219 -13.91 16.89 -35.87
CA GLU A 219 -14.71 16.00 -36.75
C GLU A 219 -14.27 14.52 -36.66
N LEU A 220 -12.96 14.28 -36.75
CA LEU A 220 -12.38 12.93 -36.68
C LEU A 220 -12.46 12.34 -35.26
N ASP A 221 -12.35 13.18 -34.23
CA ASP A 221 -12.36 12.82 -32.81
C ASP A 221 -13.78 12.43 -32.37
N ILE A 222 -14.78 13.18 -32.79
CA ILE A 222 -16.20 12.87 -32.61
C ILE A 222 -16.55 11.59 -33.38
N ALA A 223 -16.12 11.47 -34.65
CA ALA A 223 -16.39 10.27 -35.45
C ALA A 223 -15.73 9.00 -34.89
N ALA A 224 -14.54 9.10 -34.29
CA ALA A 224 -13.88 7.99 -33.59
C ALA A 224 -14.62 7.64 -32.29
N TYR A 225 -14.90 8.64 -31.45
CA TYR A 225 -15.61 8.48 -30.18
C TYR A 225 -16.99 7.85 -30.36
N GLU A 226 -17.80 8.31 -31.33
CA GLU A 226 -19.16 7.81 -31.51
C GLU A 226 -19.20 6.43 -32.18
N LYS A 227 -18.22 6.09 -33.02
CA LYS A 227 -18.02 4.70 -33.48
C LYS A 227 -17.74 3.75 -32.31
N CYS A 228 -16.84 4.17 -31.43
CA CYS A 228 -16.38 3.40 -30.28
C CYS A 228 -17.48 3.18 -29.22
N THR A 229 -18.18 4.26 -28.86
CA THR A 229 -19.13 4.28 -27.73
C THR A 229 -20.58 3.98 -28.12
N THR A 230 -21.01 4.35 -29.32
CA THR A 230 -22.43 4.37 -29.70
C THR A 230 -22.77 3.41 -30.84
N GLN A 231 -21.85 3.20 -31.79
CA GLN A 231 -22.07 2.33 -32.96
C GLN A 231 -21.55 0.89 -32.76
N GLY A 232 -21.13 0.54 -31.53
CA GLY A 232 -20.70 -0.80 -31.14
C GLY A 232 -19.33 -1.24 -31.67
N GLN A 233 -18.63 -0.41 -32.45
CA GLN A 233 -17.31 -0.75 -32.98
C GLN A 233 -16.24 -0.43 -31.91
N LYS A 234 -16.06 -1.32 -30.93
CA LYS A 234 -15.14 -1.19 -29.77
C LYS A 234 -13.64 -1.15 -30.12
N VAL A 235 -13.23 -0.25 -31.02
CA VAL A 235 -11.84 0.05 -31.37
C VAL A 235 -11.57 1.54 -31.30
N ILE A 236 -10.34 1.95 -31.01
CA ILE A 236 -9.94 3.36 -31.08
C ILE A 236 -8.47 3.54 -31.48
N ALA A 237 -8.18 4.63 -32.20
CA ALA A 237 -6.83 5.02 -32.59
C ALA A 237 -6.10 5.74 -31.44
N TYR A 238 -4.80 5.51 -31.30
CA TYR A 238 -4.03 6.02 -30.16
C TYR A 238 -4.11 7.55 -30.02
N ASP A 239 -3.94 8.31 -31.12
CA ASP A 239 -3.98 9.78 -31.11
C ASP A 239 -5.42 10.34 -30.92
N ARG A 240 -6.41 9.47 -30.61
CA ARG A 240 -7.81 9.78 -30.26
C ARG A 240 -8.26 9.16 -28.94
N LEU A 241 -7.40 8.40 -28.28
CA LEU A 241 -7.69 7.66 -27.05
C LEU A 241 -8.12 8.59 -25.89
N TRP A 242 -7.59 9.81 -25.83
CA TRP A 242 -7.96 10.86 -24.86
C TRP A 242 -9.48 11.12 -24.78
N THR A 243 -10.20 10.96 -25.90
CA THR A 243 -11.65 11.21 -25.99
C THR A 243 -12.48 10.30 -25.09
N LEU A 244 -11.94 9.16 -24.65
CA LEU A 244 -12.61 8.20 -23.78
C LEU A 244 -12.43 8.47 -22.28
N PHE A 245 -11.54 9.38 -21.88
CA PHE A 245 -11.17 9.60 -20.47
C PHE A 245 -11.46 11.02 -19.95
N PRO A 246 -12.70 11.56 -20.07
CA PRO A 246 -13.05 12.81 -19.40
C PRO A 246 -12.82 12.73 -17.88
N PRO A 247 -12.43 13.84 -17.22
CA PRO A 247 -12.42 13.93 -15.76
C PRO A 247 -13.77 13.51 -15.14
N GLY A 248 -13.70 12.79 -14.03
CA GLY A 248 -14.84 12.14 -13.37
C GLY A 248 -15.15 10.73 -13.89
N THR A 249 -14.62 10.30 -15.04
CA THR A 249 -14.82 8.93 -15.56
C THR A 249 -14.28 7.89 -14.59
N ILE A 250 -15.05 6.84 -14.30
CA ILE A 250 -14.54 5.65 -13.61
C ILE A 250 -13.85 4.75 -14.65
N THR A 251 -12.55 4.57 -14.50
CA THR A 251 -11.70 3.78 -15.39
C THR A 251 -11.26 2.50 -14.70
N TYR A 252 -11.48 1.39 -15.39
CA TYR A 252 -11.03 0.05 -15.04
C TYR A 252 -9.61 -0.22 -15.55
N CYS A 253 -8.82 -0.95 -14.78
CA CYS A 253 -7.62 -1.63 -15.26
C CYS A 253 -7.30 -2.90 -14.43
N LYS A 254 -6.30 -3.68 -14.88
CA LYS A 254 -5.72 -4.78 -14.08
C LYS A 254 -4.37 -4.37 -13.51
N LEU A 255 -4.31 -4.09 -12.21
CA LEU A 255 -3.09 -3.76 -11.49
C LEU A 255 -2.73 -4.90 -10.55
N LEU A 256 -1.47 -5.36 -10.56
CA LEU A 256 -1.01 -6.53 -9.78
C LEU A 256 -1.85 -7.80 -9.99
N SER A 257 -2.40 -7.98 -11.20
CA SER A 257 -3.36 -9.05 -11.57
C SER A 257 -4.74 -8.98 -10.90
N GLN A 258 -5.07 -7.88 -10.22
CA GLN A 258 -6.38 -7.62 -9.63
C GLN A 258 -7.18 -6.61 -10.45
N ASN A 259 -8.49 -6.81 -10.56
CA ASN A 259 -9.41 -5.84 -11.15
C ASN A 259 -9.46 -4.58 -10.26
N ARG A 260 -9.24 -3.40 -10.84
CA ARG A 260 -9.25 -2.12 -10.12
C ARG A 260 -10.06 -1.09 -10.89
N ALA A 261 -10.69 -0.18 -10.15
CA ALA A 261 -11.26 1.05 -10.69
C ALA A 261 -10.57 2.28 -10.07
N PHE A 262 -10.51 3.35 -10.87
CA PHE A 262 -9.92 4.65 -10.54
C PHE A 262 -10.81 5.75 -11.13
N ARG A 263 -10.97 6.88 -10.44
CA ARG A 263 -11.74 8.04 -10.93
C ARG A 263 -10.78 9.02 -11.61
N ILE A 264 -10.86 9.17 -12.93
CA ILE A 264 -9.96 10.05 -13.70
C ILE A 264 -10.06 11.50 -13.20
N THR A 265 -8.92 12.14 -12.97
CA THR A 265 -8.83 13.58 -12.65
C THR A 265 -8.27 14.39 -13.81
N ASN A 266 -7.33 13.86 -14.59
CA ASN A 266 -6.82 14.50 -15.81
C ASN A 266 -6.21 13.48 -16.78
N ASN A 267 -6.03 13.85 -18.05
CA ASN A 267 -5.27 13.08 -19.03
C ASN A 267 -4.41 13.97 -19.94
N TRP A 268 -3.24 13.48 -20.34
CA TRP A 268 -2.35 14.12 -21.31
C TRP A 268 -1.50 13.07 -22.04
N TYR A 269 -0.97 13.42 -23.21
CA TYR A 269 0.03 12.57 -23.87
C TYR A 269 1.43 12.90 -23.36
N ASP A 270 2.14 11.89 -22.84
CA ASP A 270 3.59 11.97 -22.69
C ASP A 270 4.25 11.72 -24.05
N HIS A 271 5.18 12.61 -24.40
CA HIS A 271 5.97 12.57 -25.63
C HIS A 271 7.44 12.20 -25.40
N SER A 272 7.78 11.73 -24.18
CA SER A 272 9.05 11.12 -23.81
C SER A 272 9.58 10.17 -24.88
N GLU A 273 10.78 10.47 -25.41
CA GLU A 273 11.45 9.64 -26.44
C GLU A 273 11.68 8.19 -25.99
N ALA A 274 11.73 7.94 -24.68
CA ALA A 274 11.99 6.63 -24.11
C ALA A 274 10.73 5.76 -24.01
N SER A 275 9.55 6.35 -23.79
CA SER A 275 8.29 5.62 -23.56
C SER A 275 7.04 6.49 -23.75
N PRO A 276 6.69 6.89 -24.98
CA PRO A 276 5.52 7.74 -25.23
C PRO A 276 4.21 7.01 -24.87
N SER A 277 3.33 7.68 -24.13
CA SER A 277 2.11 7.09 -23.56
C SER A 277 0.98 8.11 -23.40
N LEU A 278 -0.27 7.64 -23.28
CA LEU A 278 -1.34 8.47 -22.72
C LEU A 278 -1.29 8.30 -21.20
N ALA A 279 -0.94 9.36 -20.50
CA ALA A 279 -0.94 9.42 -19.05
C ALA A 279 -2.34 9.81 -18.55
N LEU A 280 -2.79 9.12 -17.50
CA LEU A 280 -4.09 9.28 -16.84
C LEU A 280 -3.83 9.50 -15.35
N ALA A 281 -3.95 10.75 -14.88
CA ALA A 281 -4.00 11.02 -13.45
C ALA A 281 -5.38 10.60 -12.93
N ALA A 282 -5.39 9.86 -11.81
CA ALA A 282 -6.63 9.31 -11.26
C ALA A 282 -6.60 9.15 -9.74
N ASP A 283 -7.80 9.06 -9.18
CA ASP A 283 -8.10 8.95 -7.75
C ASP A 283 -8.56 7.54 -7.38
N PHE A 284 -8.09 7.01 -6.25
CA PHE A 284 -8.61 5.78 -5.61
C PHE A 284 -8.77 5.95 -4.10
N PHE A 285 -9.53 5.08 -3.44
CA PHE A 285 -9.81 5.15 -2.01
C PHE A 285 -8.90 4.22 -1.19
N ASP A 286 -8.41 4.70 -0.05
CA ASP A 286 -7.48 3.97 0.82
C ASP A 286 -7.65 4.40 2.29
N PHE A 287 -6.91 3.78 3.20
CA PHE A 287 -6.94 4.03 4.65
C PHE A 287 -5.51 4.28 5.16
N ASP A 288 -5.21 5.46 5.71
CA ASP A 288 -3.85 5.80 6.19
C ASP A 288 -3.54 5.32 7.62
N GLY A 289 -4.43 4.54 8.23
CA GLY A 289 -4.33 4.08 9.61
C GLY A 289 -5.08 4.97 10.61
N ASP A 290 -5.35 6.23 10.27
CA ASP A 290 -6.11 7.18 11.09
C ASP A 290 -7.31 7.80 10.35
N ARG A 291 -7.23 7.94 9.02
CA ARG A 291 -8.24 8.56 8.16
C ARG A 291 -8.52 7.72 6.92
N LEU A 292 -9.75 7.84 6.43
CA LEU A 292 -10.28 7.17 5.25
C LEU A 292 -10.49 8.21 4.16
N GLY A 293 -10.01 7.97 2.93
CA GLY A 293 -10.03 9.03 1.91
C GLY A 293 -9.30 8.68 0.61
N THR A 294 -9.09 9.70 -0.22
CA THR A 294 -8.53 9.55 -1.57
C THR A 294 -7.00 9.54 -1.58
N ARG A 295 -6.42 8.78 -2.51
CA ARG A 295 -5.03 8.84 -2.96
C ARG A 295 -4.96 9.03 -4.47
N HIS A 296 -3.89 9.66 -4.94
CA HIS A 296 -3.62 9.87 -6.36
C HIS A 296 -2.70 8.78 -6.91
N ILE A 297 -2.87 8.45 -8.18
CA ILE A 297 -2.04 7.53 -8.96
C ILE A 297 -1.90 8.08 -10.40
N GLU A 298 -0.82 7.74 -11.08
CA GLU A 298 -0.70 7.93 -12.53
C GLU A 298 -0.68 6.57 -13.24
N LEU A 299 -1.61 6.38 -14.17
CA LEU A 299 -1.72 5.21 -15.03
C LEU A 299 -1.26 5.59 -16.44
N ALA A 300 -0.54 4.71 -17.13
CA ALA A 300 -0.06 4.96 -18.49
C ALA A 300 -0.57 3.90 -19.49
N ILE A 301 -1.07 4.33 -20.65
CA ILE A 301 -1.38 3.48 -21.80
C ILE A 301 -0.29 3.69 -22.88
N PRO A 302 0.60 2.72 -23.14
CA PRO A 302 1.71 2.88 -24.09
C PRO A 302 1.26 3.15 -25.53
N LYS A 303 2.04 3.94 -26.29
CA LYS A 303 1.74 4.26 -27.68
C LYS A 303 1.67 3.01 -28.57
N TYR A 304 0.58 2.92 -29.35
CA TYR A 304 0.36 1.90 -30.37
C TYR A 304 0.08 2.52 -31.74
N GLN A 305 0.16 1.71 -32.80
CA GLN A 305 -0.10 2.12 -34.17
C GLN A 305 -1.49 1.70 -34.63
N GLY A 306 -2.14 2.51 -35.46
CA GLY A 306 -3.49 2.24 -35.96
C GLY A 306 -4.56 2.25 -34.87
N THR A 307 -5.57 1.40 -35.03
CA THR A 307 -6.66 1.18 -34.05
C THR A 307 -6.43 -0.09 -33.25
N ARG A 308 -6.75 -0.05 -31.96
CA ARG A 308 -6.73 -1.20 -31.03
C ARG A 308 -8.14 -1.46 -30.49
N GLU A 309 -8.49 -2.73 -30.25
CA GLU A 309 -9.73 -3.09 -29.54
C GLU A 309 -9.69 -2.64 -28.06
N LEU A 310 -10.82 -2.21 -27.51
CA LEU A 310 -10.87 -1.74 -26.11
C LEU A 310 -10.38 -2.83 -25.12
N SER A 311 -10.69 -4.09 -25.41
CA SER A 311 -10.26 -5.30 -24.68
C SER A 311 -8.73 -5.49 -24.58
N GLU A 312 -7.95 -4.89 -25.48
CA GLU A 312 -6.48 -4.93 -25.45
C GLU A 312 -5.84 -3.71 -24.73
N LEU A 313 -6.64 -2.73 -24.30
CA LEU A 313 -6.09 -1.54 -23.63
C LEU A 313 -5.76 -1.84 -22.17
N ASP A 314 -4.65 -1.27 -21.70
CA ASP A 314 -4.18 -1.42 -20.33
C ASP A 314 -5.10 -0.74 -19.30
N ALA A 315 -5.89 0.25 -19.72
CA ALA A 315 -6.99 0.85 -18.97
C ALA A 315 -8.16 1.23 -19.90
N ILE A 316 -9.40 1.11 -19.40
CA ILE A 316 -10.65 1.24 -20.18
C ILE A 316 -11.71 1.95 -19.30
N PRO A 317 -12.56 2.87 -19.81
CA PRO A 317 -13.73 3.34 -19.04
C PRO A 317 -14.63 2.17 -18.65
N LEU A 318 -15.03 2.11 -17.37
CA LEU A 318 -15.74 0.96 -16.79
C LEU A 318 -17.06 0.64 -17.51
N ASP A 319 -17.76 1.66 -17.99
CA ASP A 319 -19.03 1.54 -18.73
C ASP A 319 -18.87 1.10 -20.21
N LEU A 320 -17.64 0.91 -20.69
CA LEU A 320 -17.35 0.39 -22.03
C LEU A 320 -16.88 -1.08 -22.04
N LEU A 321 -16.76 -1.71 -20.87
CA LEU A 321 -16.57 -3.16 -20.76
C LEU A 321 -17.81 -3.94 -21.24
N ASP A 322 -17.65 -5.21 -21.57
CA ASP A 322 -18.78 -6.11 -21.87
C ASP A 322 -19.37 -6.74 -20.58
N ASP A 323 -18.53 -6.91 -19.56
CA ASP A 323 -18.80 -7.44 -18.22
C ASP A 323 -18.91 -6.33 -17.15
N ALA A 324 -19.22 -5.09 -17.57
CA ALA A 324 -19.24 -3.90 -16.70
C ALA A 324 -20.08 -4.05 -15.41
N ALA A 325 -21.19 -4.79 -15.47
CA ALA A 325 -22.05 -5.04 -14.31
C ALA A 325 -21.40 -5.99 -13.30
N ASP A 326 -20.84 -7.10 -13.77
CA ASP A 326 -20.19 -8.12 -12.94
C ASP A 326 -18.93 -7.55 -12.28
N VAL A 327 -18.14 -6.77 -13.02
CA VAL A 327 -16.97 -6.05 -12.51
C VAL A 327 -17.38 -5.01 -11.46
N ARG A 328 -18.50 -4.29 -11.63
CA ARG A 328 -19.03 -3.36 -10.62
C ARG A 328 -19.43 -4.08 -9.33
N GLU A 329 -20.07 -5.25 -9.42
CA GLU A 329 -20.44 -6.05 -8.23
C GLU A 329 -19.19 -6.59 -7.51
N GLU A 330 -18.20 -7.09 -8.25
CA GLU A 330 -16.92 -7.56 -7.68
C GLU A 330 -16.18 -6.44 -6.92
N LEU A 331 -16.01 -5.28 -7.57
CA LEU A 331 -15.35 -4.10 -6.99
C LEU A 331 -16.08 -3.61 -5.73
N LEU A 332 -17.40 -3.50 -5.77
CA LEU A 332 -18.22 -3.07 -4.62
C LEU A 332 -18.15 -4.10 -3.47
N SER A 333 -18.25 -5.39 -3.77
CA SER A 333 -18.13 -6.48 -2.79
C SER A 333 -16.77 -6.46 -2.09
N ARG A 334 -15.67 -6.28 -2.84
CA ARG A 334 -14.34 -6.10 -2.26
C ARG A 334 -14.23 -4.80 -1.46
N GLY A 335 -14.85 -3.71 -1.90
CA GLY A 335 -14.91 -2.44 -1.17
C GLY A 335 -15.59 -2.56 0.20
N ARG A 336 -16.68 -3.33 0.30
CA ARG A 336 -17.34 -3.62 1.58
C ARG A 336 -16.51 -4.56 2.47
N ARG A 337 -15.64 -5.42 1.89
CA ARG A 337 -14.61 -6.16 2.67
C ARG A 337 -13.46 -5.26 3.12
N PHE A 338 -13.00 -4.30 2.31
CA PHE A 338 -12.02 -3.29 2.73
C PHE A 338 -12.54 -2.49 3.93
N GLU A 339 -13.81 -2.04 3.85
CA GLU A 339 -14.52 -1.34 4.92
C GLU A 339 -14.56 -2.13 6.23
N ALA A 340 -14.92 -3.42 6.14
CA ALA A 340 -14.96 -4.31 7.30
C ALA A 340 -13.59 -4.54 7.95
N TYR A 341 -12.48 -4.39 7.21
CA TYR A 341 -11.11 -4.59 7.68
C TYR A 341 -10.40 -3.29 8.11
N ILE A 342 -11.12 -2.17 8.22
CA ILE A 342 -10.58 -0.92 8.79
C ILE A 342 -10.31 -1.09 10.30
N GLY A 343 -9.11 -0.69 10.75
CA GLY A 343 -8.67 -0.78 12.15
C GLY A 343 -7.77 -1.98 12.43
N GLN A 344 -8.09 -2.79 13.44
CA GLN A 344 -7.29 -3.93 13.89
C GLN A 344 -8.09 -5.25 13.79
N HIS A 345 -7.68 -6.14 12.89
CA HIS A 345 -8.37 -7.41 12.61
C HIS A 345 -7.39 -8.59 12.53
N PHE A 346 -7.61 -9.62 13.36
CA PHE A 346 -6.78 -10.82 13.37
C PHE A 346 -7.44 -11.93 12.56
N LEU A 347 -6.87 -12.23 11.39
CA LEU A 347 -7.48 -13.03 10.33
C LEU A 347 -6.57 -14.19 9.89
N HIS A 348 -7.13 -15.11 9.11
CA HIS A 348 -6.37 -16.07 8.32
C HIS A 348 -6.13 -15.53 6.91
N TYR A 349 -4.98 -15.85 6.33
CA TYR A 349 -4.60 -15.51 4.96
C TYR A 349 -3.93 -16.73 4.32
N ASP A 350 -4.31 -17.05 3.09
CA ASP A 350 -3.73 -18.11 2.26
C ASP A 350 -3.60 -17.63 0.80
N GLY A 351 -2.43 -17.09 0.45
CA GLY A 351 -2.25 -16.42 -0.84
C GLY A 351 -0.85 -15.84 -1.07
N ILE A 352 -0.75 -14.86 -1.97
CA ILE A 352 0.49 -14.15 -2.30
C ILE A 352 0.45 -12.73 -1.72
N ALA A 353 0.97 -12.57 -0.52
CA ALA A 353 1.20 -11.27 0.08
C ALA A 353 2.36 -10.54 -0.62
N ILE A 354 2.39 -9.20 -0.55
CA ILE A 354 3.39 -8.37 -1.25
C ILE A 354 4.06 -7.36 -0.31
N LYS A 355 5.24 -6.86 -0.68
CA LYS A 355 5.84 -5.65 -0.11
C LYS A 355 6.52 -4.85 -1.20
N LYS A 356 6.34 -3.52 -1.16
CA LYS A 356 7.01 -2.57 -2.05
C LYS A 356 8.53 -2.57 -1.77
N THR A 357 9.32 -2.42 -2.82
CA THR A 357 10.78 -2.34 -2.79
C THR A 357 11.24 -1.23 -3.75
N ARG A 358 12.56 -0.99 -3.84
CA ARG A 358 13.13 -0.07 -4.85
C ARG A 358 13.04 -0.60 -6.30
N GLU A 359 12.59 -1.84 -6.47
CA GLU A 359 12.56 -2.58 -7.75
C GLU A 359 11.13 -3.09 -8.04
N GLY A 360 10.11 -2.39 -7.54
CA GLY A 360 8.70 -2.78 -7.65
C GLY A 360 8.20 -3.55 -6.43
N TYR A 361 7.69 -4.78 -6.63
CA TYR A 361 7.03 -5.56 -5.57
C TYR A 361 7.64 -6.94 -5.35
N ALA A 362 8.14 -7.19 -4.13
CA ALA A 362 8.50 -8.52 -3.68
C ALA A 362 7.24 -9.32 -3.29
N ARG A 363 7.17 -10.58 -3.72
CA ARG A 363 6.04 -11.49 -3.48
C ARG A 363 6.40 -12.55 -2.43
N PHE A 364 5.46 -12.84 -1.54
CA PHE A 364 5.61 -13.79 -0.43
C PHE A 364 4.38 -14.70 -0.37
N THR A 365 4.56 -15.99 -0.64
CA THR A 365 3.53 -16.99 -0.33
C THR A 365 3.35 -17.04 1.18
N VAL A 366 2.13 -16.74 1.66
CA VAL A 366 1.79 -16.76 3.08
C VAL A 366 0.54 -17.61 3.24
N ASN A 367 0.68 -18.71 3.98
CA ASN A 367 -0.42 -19.42 4.63
C ASN A 367 -0.25 -19.25 6.14
N GLY A 368 -1.28 -18.79 6.84
CA GLY A 368 -1.25 -18.66 8.30
C GLY A 368 -2.07 -17.49 8.82
N ARG A 369 -1.78 -17.05 10.05
CA ARG A 369 -2.51 -15.95 10.70
C ARG A 369 -1.80 -14.62 10.49
N VAL A 370 -2.60 -13.58 10.29
CA VAL A 370 -2.15 -12.21 10.01
C VAL A 370 -2.92 -11.22 10.90
N MET A 371 -2.27 -10.12 11.30
CA MET A 371 -2.96 -8.98 11.89
C MET A 371 -3.02 -7.87 10.85
N ILE A 372 -4.22 -7.52 10.38
CA ILE A 372 -4.46 -6.32 9.58
C ILE A 372 -4.51 -5.14 10.54
N ASP A 373 -3.59 -4.20 10.37
CA ASP A 373 -3.40 -3.01 11.20
C ASP A 373 -2.51 -2.01 10.45
N CYS A 374 -3.15 -1.18 9.63
CA CYS A 374 -2.44 -0.17 8.83
C CYS A 374 -1.73 0.88 9.71
N LYS A 375 -2.29 1.20 10.88
CA LYS A 375 -1.71 2.18 11.81
C LYS A 375 -0.39 1.70 12.40
N THR A 376 -0.33 0.45 12.86
CA THR A 376 0.91 -0.14 13.37
C THR A 376 1.90 -0.47 12.26
N TYR A 377 1.42 -0.79 11.04
CA TYR A 377 2.26 -0.88 9.85
C TYR A 377 2.98 0.45 9.59
N HIS A 378 2.26 1.57 9.42
CA HIS A 378 2.85 2.89 9.17
C HIS A 378 3.78 3.34 10.32
N ARG A 379 3.43 3.02 11.57
CA ARG A 379 4.26 3.33 12.76
C ARG A 379 5.59 2.58 12.81
N LEU A 380 5.69 1.38 12.21
CA LEU A 380 6.88 0.51 12.30
C LEU A 380 7.61 0.31 10.97
N GLU A 381 6.99 0.67 9.85
CA GLU A 381 7.57 0.71 8.50
C GLU A 381 7.36 2.12 7.86
N PRO A 382 7.88 3.21 8.46
CA PRO A 382 7.54 4.57 8.04
C PRO A 382 7.94 4.93 6.59
N ASN A 383 8.91 4.22 6.01
CA ASN A 383 9.28 4.39 4.59
C ASN A 383 8.18 3.95 3.61
N ASP A 384 7.28 3.08 4.07
CA ASP A 384 6.17 2.51 3.31
C ASP A 384 4.83 3.19 3.69
N SER A 385 4.90 4.30 4.44
CA SER A 385 3.72 5.04 4.90
C SER A 385 3.25 6.12 3.93
N PHE A 386 1.94 6.36 3.91
CA PHE A 386 1.27 7.35 3.08
C PHE A 386 0.19 8.09 3.89
N THR A 387 -0.37 9.15 3.31
CA THR A 387 -1.53 9.88 3.83
C THR A 387 -2.66 9.89 2.80
N VAL A 388 -3.92 9.98 3.24
CA VAL A 388 -5.06 10.24 2.35
C VAL A 388 -5.51 11.71 2.34
N VAL A 389 -6.23 12.12 1.30
CA VAL A 389 -6.95 13.40 1.23
C VAL A 389 -8.43 13.13 1.52
N THR A 390 -8.98 13.78 2.55
CA THR A 390 -10.41 13.64 2.91
C THR A 390 -11.33 14.52 2.06
N SER A 391 -12.62 14.21 2.01
CA SER A 391 -13.66 15.03 1.36
C SER A 391 -13.73 16.47 1.92
N ASP A 392 -13.54 16.57 3.24
CA ASP A 392 -13.41 17.82 3.99
C ASP A 392 -12.18 18.63 3.58
N GLU A 393 -11.08 17.96 3.22
CA GLU A 393 -9.85 18.61 2.71
C GLU A 393 -9.97 19.00 1.24
N LYS A 394 -10.68 18.23 0.40
CA LYS A 394 -11.01 18.62 -0.99
C LYS A 394 -11.84 19.90 -1.03
N THR A 395 -12.95 19.95 -0.28
CA THR A 395 -13.79 21.16 -0.19
C THR A 395 -13.12 22.33 0.55
N LYS A 396 -12.16 22.06 1.45
CA LYS A 396 -11.29 23.11 2.00
C LYS A 396 -10.27 23.61 0.99
N MET A 397 -9.69 22.77 0.11
CA MET A 397 -8.73 23.21 -0.90
C MET A 397 -9.36 24.18 -1.91
N GLU A 398 -10.56 23.89 -2.42
CA GLU A 398 -11.32 24.81 -3.28
C GLU A 398 -11.54 26.19 -2.60
N ARG A 399 -11.85 26.18 -1.30
CA ARG A 399 -12.03 27.41 -0.50
C ARG A 399 -10.70 28.08 -0.13
N SER A 400 -9.61 27.32 -0.04
CA SER A 400 -8.26 27.80 0.32
C SER A 400 -7.54 28.44 -0.87
N ARG A 401 -7.88 28.09 -2.12
CA ARG A 401 -7.43 28.83 -3.31
C ARG A 401 -7.94 30.29 -3.31
N LYS A 402 -8.95 30.63 -2.48
CA LYS A 402 -9.38 32.01 -2.16
C LYS A 402 -8.85 32.58 -0.83
N ARG A 403 -8.03 31.84 -0.08
CA ARG A 403 -7.39 32.27 1.18
C ARG A 403 -6.04 31.58 1.41
N ALA A 404 -4.99 32.11 0.79
CA ALA A 404 -3.64 31.96 1.32
C ALA A 404 -3.54 32.66 2.69
N MET A 405 -2.68 32.15 3.58
CA MET A 405 -2.44 32.63 4.96
C MET A 405 -3.66 32.68 5.92
N ALA A 406 -3.89 31.60 6.68
CA ALA A 406 -4.16 31.66 8.14
C ALA A 406 -4.18 30.27 8.82
N GLN A 407 -3.17 30.01 9.66
CA GLN A 407 -3.11 29.12 10.86
C GLN A 407 -3.85 27.76 10.90
N ALA A 408 -3.16 26.75 11.44
CA ALA A 408 -3.70 25.42 11.71
C ALA A 408 -4.33 25.29 13.12
N ALA A 409 -5.31 24.38 13.28
CA ALA A 409 -5.34 23.38 14.36
C ALA A 409 -6.52 22.38 14.26
N ALA A 410 -6.16 21.10 14.44
CA ALA A 410 -6.90 19.97 15.02
C ALA A 410 -8.43 20.00 15.26
N GLN A 411 -9.06 18.85 14.97
CA GLN A 411 -9.85 18.12 15.98
C GLN A 411 -9.80 16.60 15.73
N LEU A 412 -9.54 15.83 16.80
CA LEU A 412 -9.55 14.36 16.80
C LEU A 412 -10.42 13.88 17.98
N THR A 413 -11.56 13.26 17.67
CA THR A 413 -12.57 12.90 18.68
C THR A 413 -12.37 11.44 19.14
N PHE A 414 -11.77 11.25 20.31
CA PHE A 414 -11.52 9.91 20.86
C PHE A 414 -12.79 9.19 21.31
N ALA A 415 -12.99 7.93 20.87
CA ALA A 415 -14.12 7.09 21.26
C ALA A 415 -13.71 5.65 21.70
N LYS A 416 -13.54 5.48 23.02
CA LYS A 416 -13.75 4.25 23.83
C LYS A 416 -13.38 2.85 23.27
N ALA A 417 -12.15 2.46 23.62
CA ALA A 417 -11.84 1.22 24.37
C ALA A 417 -11.92 -0.18 23.70
N ASP A 418 -12.44 -0.35 22.50
CA ASP A 418 -12.09 -1.50 21.64
C ASP A 418 -10.83 -1.18 20.81
N GLY A 419 -10.85 -0.05 20.10
CA GLY A 419 -9.71 0.57 19.43
C GLY A 419 -9.88 0.76 17.92
N THR A 420 -10.97 0.26 17.34
CA THR A 420 -11.32 0.47 15.94
C THR A 420 -11.95 1.87 15.76
N PRO A 421 -11.38 2.75 14.92
CA PRO A 421 -12.02 4.03 14.63
C PRO A 421 -13.30 3.78 13.82
N LYS A 422 -14.40 4.41 14.23
CA LYS A 422 -15.66 4.39 13.50
C LYS A 422 -15.69 5.54 12.49
N PHE A 423 -15.82 5.18 11.23
CA PHE A 423 -16.10 6.10 10.12
C PHE A 423 -17.58 5.99 9.75
N ASP A 424 -18.11 7.02 9.08
CA ASP A 424 -19.38 6.90 8.38
C ASP A 424 -19.20 5.95 7.17
N PRO A 425 -20.23 5.15 6.79
CA PRO A 425 -20.10 4.19 5.71
C PRO A 425 -19.73 4.85 4.37
N MET A 426 -18.84 4.19 3.61
CA MET A 426 -18.43 4.64 2.29
C MET A 426 -19.60 4.66 1.31
N SER A 427 -19.59 5.59 0.36
CA SER A 427 -20.48 5.53 -0.81
C SER A 427 -20.19 4.27 -1.63
N ASP A 428 -21.16 3.78 -2.40
CA ASP A 428 -20.93 2.63 -3.28
C ASP A 428 -19.85 2.94 -4.34
N GLU A 429 -19.73 4.20 -4.75
CA GLU A 429 -18.68 4.63 -5.69
C GLU A 429 -17.29 4.58 -5.07
N ASP A 430 -17.10 5.17 -3.89
CA ASP A 430 -15.80 5.15 -3.21
C ASP A 430 -15.41 3.74 -2.76
N ALA A 431 -16.40 2.88 -2.45
CA ALA A 431 -16.18 1.46 -2.19
C ALA A 431 -15.63 0.71 -3.43
N MET A 432 -16.21 0.90 -4.62
CA MET A 432 -15.65 0.34 -5.87
C MET A 432 -14.21 0.82 -6.16
N LEU A 433 -13.89 2.05 -5.75
CA LEU A 433 -12.59 2.68 -5.95
C LEU A 433 -11.54 2.29 -4.89
N THR A 434 -11.85 1.38 -3.95
CA THR A 434 -10.91 0.95 -2.92
C THR A 434 -9.66 0.26 -3.46
N ASN A 435 -8.57 0.37 -2.72
CA ASN A 435 -7.38 -0.45 -2.93
C ASN A 435 -7.70 -1.96 -2.81
N ALA A 436 -7.03 -2.82 -3.59
CA ALA A 436 -7.23 -4.27 -3.54
C ALA A 436 -6.47 -4.96 -2.39
N THR A 437 -5.58 -4.23 -1.69
CA THR A 437 -4.77 -4.73 -0.59
C THR A 437 -5.01 -3.97 0.72
N VAL A 438 -4.85 -4.67 1.84
CA VAL A 438 -4.82 -4.10 3.20
C VAL A 438 -3.47 -4.37 3.87
N ARG A 439 -3.03 -3.45 4.74
CA ARG A 439 -1.70 -3.45 5.37
C ARG A 439 -1.72 -4.18 6.71
N GLY A 440 -0.73 -5.03 6.96
CA GLY A 440 -0.69 -5.82 8.20
C GLY A 440 0.61 -6.58 8.43
N TYR A 441 0.59 -7.51 9.40
CA TYR A 441 1.72 -8.32 9.81
C TYR A 441 1.46 -9.83 9.66
N SER A 442 2.38 -10.55 9.02
CA SER A 442 2.36 -12.01 8.98
C SER A 442 3.15 -12.61 10.15
N PHE A 443 2.48 -13.41 10.99
CA PHE A 443 3.13 -14.11 12.10
C PHE A 443 4.02 -15.25 11.59
N THR A 444 3.66 -15.90 10.48
CA THR A 444 4.47 -16.94 9.82
C THR A 444 5.74 -16.37 9.19
N ALA A 445 5.63 -15.29 8.41
CA ALA A 445 6.76 -14.68 7.71
C ALA A 445 7.54 -13.63 8.54
N LYS A 446 7.08 -13.34 9.76
CA LYS A 446 7.60 -12.38 10.75
C LYS A 446 7.96 -11.02 10.14
N ARG A 447 7.02 -10.44 9.39
CA ARG A 447 7.20 -9.15 8.69
C ARG A 447 5.87 -8.48 8.37
N PHE A 448 5.94 -7.17 8.18
CA PHE A 448 4.86 -6.35 7.63
C PHE A 448 4.76 -6.53 6.11
N LEU A 449 3.55 -6.73 5.60
CA LEU A 449 3.19 -6.98 4.20
C LEU A 449 1.85 -6.29 3.87
N GLU A 450 1.57 -6.17 2.59
CA GLU A 450 0.19 -6.00 2.12
C GLU A 450 -0.41 -7.36 1.73
N PHE A 451 -1.70 -7.52 2.01
CA PHE A 451 -2.47 -8.73 1.78
C PHE A 451 -3.64 -8.42 0.84
N PHE A 452 -3.85 -9.22 -0.20
CA PHE A 452 -5.04 -9.09 -1.04
C PHE A 452 -6.30 -9.40 -0.22
N ILE A 453 -7.34 -8.60 -0.40
CA ILE A 453 -8.57 -8.67 0.40
C ILE A 453 -9.32 -9.99 0.17
N GLU A 454 -9.20 -10.54 -1.04
CA GLU A 454 -9.89 -11.74 -1.50
C GLU A 454 -9.47 -12.98 -0.70
N ASP A 455 -8.17 -13.15 -0.45
CA ASP A 455 -7.54 -14.26 0.28
C ASP A 455 -7.75 -14.22 1.82
N LEU A 456 -8.30 -13.13 2.36
CA LEU A 456 -8.52 -12.96 3.82
C LEU A 456 -9.80 -13.62 4.30
N SER A 457 -9.69 -14.43 5.36
CA SER A 457 -10.78 -15.23 5.93
C SER A 457 -10.78 -15.24 7.48
N GLU A 458 -11.95 -15.56 8.05
CA GLU A 458 -12.16 -15.64 9.50
C GLU A 458 -11.41 -16.82 10.15
N ILE A 459 -10.91 -16.61 11.37
CA ILE A 459 -10.13 -17.65 12.09
C ILE A 459 -11.06 -18.68 12.72
N GLN A 460 -10.90 -19.95 12.31
CA GLN A 460 -11.49 -21.09 12.99
C GLN A 460 -10.70 -21.42 14.28
N TRP A 461 -11.21 -20.94 15.41
CA TRP A 461 -10.57 -21.07 16.74
C TRP A 461 -10.88 -22.42 17.42
N ASN A 462 -9.86 -23.17 17.84
CA ASN A 462 -10.01 -24.38 18.64
C ASN A 462 -10.00 -24.06 20.15
N THR A 463 -11.08 -23.47 20.66
CA THR A 463 -11.23 -23.16 22.10
C THR A 463 -11.29 -24.41 23.01
N LYS A 464 -11.35 -25.63 22.45
CA LYS A 464 -11.33 -26.91 23.17
C LYS A 464 -9.96 -27.60 23.21
N CYS A 465 -8.92 -26.97 22.65
CA CYS A 465 -7.55 -27.48 22.66
C CYS A 465 -7.02 -27.93 24.04
N PHE A 466 -7.50 -27.33 25.14
CA PHE A 466 -7.19 -27.75 26.51
C PHE A 466 -7.71 -29.14 26.88
N ASP A 467 -8.70 -29.69 26.18
CA ASP A 467 -9.21 -31.05 26.40
C ASP A 467 -8.17 -32.09 25.90
N ASP A 468 -7.54 -31.80 24.75
CA ASP A 468 -6.57 -32.68 24.10
C ASP A 468 -5.13 -32.53 24.65
N LEU A 469 -4.81 -31.40 25.29
CA LEU A 469 -3.56 -31.20 26.04
C LEU A 469 -3.50 -32.16 27.24
N VAL A 470 -2.49 -33.01 27.34
CA VAL A 470 -2.31 -33.91 28.51
C VAL A 470 -1.48 -33.18 29.58
N LEU A 471 -2.17 -32.71 30.62
CA LEU A 471 -1.62 -31.93 31.73
C LEU A 471 -2.56 -32.08 32.95
N ASP A 472 -2.04 -31.90 34.16
CA ASP A 472 -2.84 -31.96 35.39
C ASP A 472 -4.07 -31.02 35.35
N PRO A 473 -5.29 -31.48 35.70
CA PRO A 473 -6.51 -30.67 35.64
C PRO A 473 -6.49 -29.41 36.51
N SER A 474 -5.80 -29.42 37.65
CA SER A 474 -5.67 -28.24 38.52
C SER A 474 -4.73 -27.19 37.90
N ILE A 475 -3.65 -27.64 37.24
CA ILE A 475 -2.76 -26.76 36.47
C ILE A 475 -3.50 -26.16 35.28
N LYS A 476 -4.23 -26.97 34.49
CA LYS A 476 -5.08 -26.46 33.38
C LYS A 476 -6.03 -25.36 33.86
N LYS A 477 -6.80 -25.63 34.91
CA LYS A 477 -7.76 -24.68 35.50
C LYS A 477 -7.07 -23.41 35.99
N THR A 478 -5.89 -23.53 36.59
CA THR A 478 -5.11 -22.37 37.08
C THR A 478 -4.64 -21.49 35.93
N VAL A 479 -4.07 -22.09 34.87
CA VAL A 479 -3.67 -21.35 33.66
C VAL A 479 -4.88 -20.66 33.03
N GLN A 480 -5.98 -21.39 32.81
CA GLN A 480 -7.21 -20.85 32.22
C GLN A 480 -7.78 -19.68 33.04
N ALA A 481 -7.79 -19.76 34.37
CA ALA A 481 -8.25 -18.69 35.24
C ALA A 481 -7.35 -17.44 35.17
N LEU A 482 -6.03 -17.61 35.22
CA LEU A 482 -5.06 -16.51 35.12
C LEU A 482 -5.17 -15.78 33.77
N VAL A 483 -5.15 -16.52 32.66
CA VAL A 483 -5.19 -15.92 31.31
C VAL A 483 -6.55 -15.30 31.00
N SER A 484 -7.66 -15.85 31.52
CA SER A 484 -8.99 -15.23 31.37
C SER A 484 -9.07 -13.91 32.13
N THR A 485 -8.62 -13.89 33.39
CA THR A 485 -8.67 -12.69 34.24
C THR A 485 -7.80 -11.58 33.64
N HIS A 486 -6.57 -11.91 33.23
CA HIS A 486 -5.68 -10.96 32.55
C HIS A 486 -6.23 -10.49 31.19
N SER A 487 -6.90 -11.36 30.44
CA SER A 487 -7.50 -11.00 29.15
C SER A 487 -8.74 -10.11 29.25
N GLN A 488 -9.46 -10.13 30.38
CA GLN A 488 -10.69 -9.36 30.61
C GLN A 488 -10.45 -8.03 31.35
N THR A 489 -9.43 -7.97 32.20
CA THR A 489 -9.21 -6.83 33.11
C THR A 489 -8.54 -5.67 32.36
N ARG A 490 -9.31 -4.62 32.05
CA ARG A 490 -8.78 -3.39 31.40
C ARG A 490 -7.89 -2.56 32.33
N GLU A 491 -8.21 -2.54 33.62
CA GLU A 491 -7.47 -1.82 34.67
C GLU A 491 -7.32 -2.75 35.88
N SER A 492 -6.10 -3.19 36.15
CA SER A 492 -5.72 -4.06 37.27
C SER A 492 -4.94 -3.25 38.31
N PHE A 493 -4.71 -3.84 39.48
CA PHE A 493 -3.94 -3.25 40.58
C PHE A 493 -2.53 -2.86 40.12
N ASP A 494 -2.31 -1.55 39.91
CA ASP A 494 -1.04 -0.95 39.51
C ASP A 494 -0.07 -0.97 40.71
N ASP A 495 1.22 -1.19 40.44
CA ASP A 495 2.27 -1.14 41.48
C ASP A 495 2.46 0.30 41.99
N ILE A 496 3.24 0.48 43.06
CA ILE A 496 3.62 1.79 43.63
C ILE A 496 4.24 2.71 42.55
N VAL A 497 4.83 2.13 41.50
CA VAL A 497 5.24 2.82 40.28
C VAL A 497 4.38 2.36 39.11
N LYS A 498 3.65 3.31 38.50
CA LYS A 498 2.72 3.03 37.39
C LYS A 498 3.37 2.23 36.25
N GLY A 499 2.70 1.16 35.83
CA GLY A 499 3.08 0.34 34.68
C GLY A 499 4.11 -0.76 34.98
N LYS A 500 4.46 -1.00 36.25
CA LYS A 500 5.27 -2.17 36.64
C LYS A 500 4.39 -3.37 37.02
N GLY A 501 4.89 -4.58 36.76
CA GLY A 501 4.24 -5.83 37.22
C GLY A 501 2.90 -6.16 36.56
N MET A 502 2.48 -5.42 35.54
CA MET A 502 1.14 -5.53 34.93
C MET A 502 0.94 -6.74 33.99
N GLY A 503 2.01 -7.48 33.64
CA GLY A 503 1.95 -8.61 32.70
C GLY A 503 1.98 -9.99 33.36
N LEU A 504 1.27 -10.95 32.77
CA LEU A 504 1.24 -12.34 33.23
C LEU A 504 2.42 -13.12 32.66
N VAL A 505 3.40 -13.47 33.51
CA VAL A 505 4.61 -14.21 33.12
C VAL A 505 4.57 -15.67 33.58
N CYS A 506 4.46 -16.58 32.63
CA CYS A 506 4.44 -18.03 32.82
C CYS A 506 5.77 -18.67 32.38
N VAL A 507 6.35 -19.55 33.20
CA VAL A 507 7.54 -20.33 32.83
C VAL A 507 7.19 -21.81 32.71
N LEU A 508 7.37 -22.38 31.53
CA LEU A 508 7.12 -23.79 31.23
C LEU A 508 8.46 -24.53 31.22
N HIS A 509 8.69 -25.44 32.17
CA HIS A 509 9.97 -26.12 32.30
C HIS A 509 9.85 -27.64 32.44
N GLY A 510 10.79 -28.38 31.85
CA GLY A 510 10.80 -29.85 31.85
C GLY A 510 11.44 -30.43 30.59
N PRO A 511 11.31 -31.75 30.36
CA PRO A 511 11.92 -32.45 29.21
C PRO A 511 11.46 -31.92 27.83
N PRO A 512 12.17 -32.23 26.73
CA PRO A 512 11.71 -31.92 25.38
C PRO A 512 10.46 -32.76 24.99
N GLY A 513 9.62 -32.23 24.10
CA GLY A 513 8.49 -32.98 23.53
C GLY A 513 7.25 -33.20 24.42
N VAL A 514 7.25 -32.73 25.67
CA VAL A 514 6.17 -32.93 26.66
C VAL A 514 5.02 -31.91 26.62
N GLY A 515 4.88 -31.13 25.53
CA GLY A 515 3.75 -30.20 25.36
C GLY A 515 3.92 -28.79 25.94
N LYS A 516 5.16 -28.34 26.21
CA LYS A 516 5.45 -26.95 26.65
C LYS A 516 4.91 -25.90 25.67
N THR A 517 5.46 -25.84 24.46
CA THR A 517 5.03 -24.96 23.35
C THR A 517 3.52 -25.03 23.11
N LEU A 518 2.98 -26.27 23.05
CA LEU A 518 1.54 -26.54 22.89
C LEU A 518 0.66 -25.90 23.96
N THR A 519 1.14 -25.73 25.19
CA THR A 519 0.35 -25.09 26.25
C THR A 519 0.16 -23.59 25.98
N ALA A 520 1.14 -22.91 25.39
CA ALA A 520 1.01 -21.51 24.97
C ALA A 520 0.13 -21.38 23.71
N GLU A 521 0.22 -22.33 22.77
CA GLU A 521 -0.73 -22.45 21.64
C GLU A 521 -2.17 -22.60 22.15
N CYS A 522 -2.42 -23.53 23.09
CA CYS A 522 -3.72 -23.73 23.72
C CYS A 522 -4.26 -22.47 24.41
N VAL A 523 -3.39 -21.70 25.07
CA VAL A 523 -3.80 -20.42 25.68
C VAL A 523 -4.26 -19.42 24.61
N ALA A 524 -3.49 -19.22 23.54
CA ALA A 524 -3.83 -18.28 22.48
C ALA A 524 -5.16 -18.64 21.78
N GLU A 525 -5.40 -19.93 21.52
CA GLU A 525 -6.69 -20.43 21.03
C GLU A 525 -7.85 -20.12 22.00
N PHE A 526 -7.64 -20.40 23.28
CA PHE A 526 -8.67 -20.28 24.32
C PHE A 526 -9.08 -18.82 24.59
N VAL A 527 -8.12 -17.88 24.58
CA VAL A 527 -8.40 -16.45 24.75
C VAL A 527 -8.66 -15.70 23.43
N LYS A 528 -8.64 -16.41 22.29
CA LYS A 528 -8.80 -15.87 20.92
C LYS A 528 -7.91 -14.66 20.62
N ARG A 529 -6.60 -14.79 20.87
CA ARG A 529 -5.60 -13.73 20.64
C ARG A 529 -4.45 -14.24 19.76
N PRO A 530 -3.69 -13.36 19.09
CA PRO A 530 -2.52 -13.79 18.33
C PRO A 530 -1.49 -14.48 19.22
N LEU A 531 -0.80 -15.49 18.68
CA LEU A 531 0.39 -16.08 19.28
C LEU A 531 1.62 -15.55 18.53
N TYR A 532 2.45 -14.77 19.20
CA TYR A 532 3.74 -14.31 18.65
C TYR A 532 4.84 -15.24 19.15
N MET A 533 5.39 -16.08 18.26
CA MET A 533 6.44 -17.04 18.60
C MET A 533 7.85 -16.51 18.28
N VAL A 534 8.69 -16.51 19.29
CA VAL A 534 10.09 -16.05 19.28
C VAL A 534 11.00 -17.24 19.60
N SER A 535 12.05 -17.39 18.81
CA SER A 535 13.20 -18.26 19.08
C SER A 535 14.43 -17.40 19.42
N SER A 536 15.49 -18.03 19.92
CA SER A 536 16.78 -17.36 20.12
C SER A 536 17.35 -16.72 18.85
N GLY A 537 17.04 -17.25 17.66
CA GLY A 537 17.48 -16.69 16.38
C GLY A 537 16.79 -15.37 16.00
N ASP A 538 15.55 -15.14 16.43
CA ASP A 538 14.81 -13.90 16.17
C ASP A 538 15.33 -12.71 16.99
N LEU A 539 16.07 -12.99 18.07
CA LEU A 539 16.52 -12.01 19.05
C LEU A 539 17.96 -11.51 18.84
N GLY A 540 18.68 -12.08 17.87
CA GLY A 540 20.07 -11.72 17.59
C GLY A 540 21.07 -12.22 18.64
N THR A 541 22.34 -11.94 18.40
CA THR A 541 23.48 -12.51 19.15
C THR A 541 24.21 -11.50 20.06
N CYS A 542 23.76 -10.24 20.10
CA CYS A 542 24.33 -9.20 20.96
C CYS A 542 23.25 -8.45 21.74
N SER A 543 23.62 -7.84 22.87
CA SER A 543 22.68 -7.16 23.77
C SER A 543 21.95 -5.97 23.14
N ALA A 544 22.54 -5.29 22.15
CA ALA A 544 21.92 -4.14 21.47
C ALA A 544 20.85 -4.57 20.44
N ASP A 545 21.10 -5.67 19.72
CA ASP A 545 20.11 -6.24 18.81
C ASP A 545 18.98 -6.93 19.58
N LEU A 546 19.31 -7.61 20.68
CA LEU A 546 18.35 -8.17 21.64
C LEU A 546 17.40 -7.10 22.20
N ASP A 547 17.92 -5.95 22.63
CA ASP A 547 17.10 -4.85 23.16
C ASP A 547 16.18 -4.26 22.07
N ARG A 548 16.71 -4.06 20.86
CA ARG A 548 15.92 -3.57 19.70
C ARG A 548 14.82 -4.56 19.30
N ALA A 549 15.15 -5.85 19.23
CA ALA A 549 14.24 -6.92 18.85
C ALA A 549 13.15 -7.12 19.91
N LEU A 550 13.51 -7.27 21.18
CA LEU A 550 12.54 -7.42 22.27
C LEU A 550 11.64 -6.20 22.39
N THR A 551 12.18 -4.97 22.31
CA THR A 551 11.37 -3.75 22.40
C THR A 551 10.34 -3.69 21.27
N ARG A 552 10.75 -3.94 20.01
CA ARG A 552 9.80 -3.97 18.87
C ARG A 552 8.79 -5.11 18.96
N ILE A 553 9.21 -6.30 19.41
CA ILE A 553 8.30 -7.45 19.58
C ILE A 553 7.27 -7.16 20.67
N MET A 554 7.69 -6.67 21.84
CA MET A 554 6.79 -6.43 22.97
C MET A 554 5.86 -5.23 22.75
N ASP A 555 6.29 -4.22 22.00
CA ASP A 555 5.44 -3.14 21.50
C ASP A 555 4.32 -3.70 20.60
N MET A 556 4.67 -4.54 19.61
CA MET A 556 3.68 -5.20 18.76
C MET A 556 2.75 -6.13 19.55
N THR A 557 3.25 -6.96 20.48
CA THR A 557 2.38 -7.87 21.25
C THR A 557 1.52 -7.15 22.27
N ALA A 558 1.98 -6.04 22.86
CA ALA A 558 1.13 -5.17 23.67
C ALA A 558 0.03 -4.50 22.83
N THR A 559 0.40 -3.92 21.68
CA THR A 559 -0.52 -3.25 20.74
C THR A 559 -1.62 -4.21 20.25
N TRP A 560 -1.27 -5.44 19.89
CA TRP A 560 -2.20 -6.47 19.41
C TRP A 560 -2.77 -7.37 20.51
N ARG A 561 -2.47 -7.07 21.79
CA ARG A 561 -2.89 -7.83 22.98
C ARG A 561 -2.51 -9.33 22.90
N ALA A 562 -1.48 -9.65 22.14
CA ALA A 562 -1.06 -11.00 21.79
C ALA A 562 -0.43 -11.76 22.96
N VAL A 563 -0.51 -13.09 22.88
CA VAL A 563 0.28 -14.00 23.72
C VAL A 563 1.69 -14.06 23.13
N LEU A 564 2.68 -13.59 23.87
CA LEU A 564 4.09 -13.72 23.50
C LEU A 564 4.62 -15.07 23.99
N LEU A 565 5.28 -15.83 23.12
CA LEU A 565 5.99 -17.06 23.46
C LEU A 565 7.45 -16.89 23.08
N ILE A 566 8.36 -17.08 24.05
CA ILE A 566 9.80 -17.20 23.79
C ILE A 566 10.18 -18.66 24.08
N ASP A 567 10.35 -19.43 23.01
CA ASP A 567 10.65 -20.86 23.05
C ASP A 567 12.17 -21.09 23.17
N GLU A 568 12.57 -22.09 23.95
CA GLU A 568 13.97 -22.44 24.24
C GLU A 568 14.81 -21.27 24.79
N ALA A 569 14.23 -20.49 25.69
CA ALA A 569 14.81 -19.29 26.32
C ALA A 569 16.01 -19.56 27.27
N ASP A 570 16.56 -20.78 27.28
CA ASP A 570 17.63 -21.24 28.18
C ASP A 570 18.83 -20.26 28.24
N VAL A 571 19.22 -19.69 27.10
CA VAL A 571 20.38 -18.76 26.98
C VAL A 571 20.14 -17.41 27.67
N PHE A 572 18.89 -16.92 27.69
CA PHE A 572 18.53 -15.62 28.26
C PHE A 572 18.16 -15.70 29.75
N LEU A 573 17.98 -16.92 30.26
CA LEU A 573 17.56 -17.20 31.64
C LEU A 573 18.71 -17.76 32.50
N GLU A 574 19.83 -18.16 31.88
CA GLU A 574 21.01 -18.70 32.56
C GLU A 574 21.68 -17.69 33.52
N ARG A 575 22.18 -18.19 34.65
CA ARG A 575 22.94 -17.44 35.67
C ARG A 575 24.04 -16.60 35.07
N ARG A 576 24.11 -15.35 35.50
CA ARG A 576 25.25 -14.46 35.24
C ARG A 576 26.54 -15.07 35.80
N SER A 577 27.63 -14.97 35.05
CA SER A 577 28.95 -15.53 35.43
C SER A 577 30.06 -14.51 35.26
N LEU A 578 31.13 -14.60 36.06
CA LEU A 578 32.23 -13.63 36.03
C LEU A 578 33.06 -13.65 34.73
N HIS A 579 32.88 -14.65 33.87
CA HIS A 579 33.67 -14.86 32.66
C HIS A 579 32.90 -14.60 31.35
N ASP A 580 31.59 -14.34 31.43
CA ASP A 580 30.71 -14.16 30.26
C ASP A 580 29.98 -12.81 30.31
N MET A 581 30.71 -11.73 30.04
CA MET A 581 30.16 -10.37 30.03
C MET A 581 29.06 -10.19 28.96
N HIS A 582 29.14 -10.90 27.84
CA HIS A 582 28.17 -10.80 26.75
C HIS A 582 26.82 -11.40 27.16
N ARG A 583 26.80 -12.62 27.71
CA ARG A 583 25.56 -13.20 28.25
C ARG A 583 25.04 -12.40 29.44
N ASN A 584 25.92 -11.91 30.31
CA ASN A 584 25.49 -11.06 31.44
C ASN A 584 24.73 -9.81 30.98
N ALA A 585 25.18 -9.16 29.89
CA ALA A 585 24.48 -8.04 29.29
C ALA A 585 23.12 -8.46 28.73
N MET A 586 23.05 -9.60 28.02
CA MET A 586 21.79 -10.12 27.48
C MET A 586 20.77 -10.47 28.57
N VAL A 587 21.17 -11.19 29.63
CA VAL A 587 20.33 -11.52 30.78
C VAL A 587 19.85 -10.25 31.50
N SER A 588 20.69 -9.20 31.57
CA SER A 588 20.33 -7.92 32.20
C SER A 588 19.32 -7.11 31.36
N VAL A 589 19.43 -7.13 30.02
CA VAL A 589 18.41 -6.59 29.11
C VAL A 589 17.09 -7.35 29.29
N PHE A 590 17.14 -8.70 29.29
CA PHE A 590 15.95 -9.54 29.46
C PHE A 590 15.23 -9.23 30.79
N LEU A 591 15.96 -9.21 31.92
CA LEU A 591 15.42 -8.85 33.24
C LEU A 591 14.76 -7.46 33.29
N ARG A 592 15.36 -6.45 32.63
CA ARG A 592 14.77 -5.11 32.53
C ARG A 592 13.46 -5.14 31.74
N VAL A 593 13.46 -5.76 30.56
CA VAL A 593 12.30 -5.74 29.67
C VAL A 593 11.12 -6.53 30.26
N LEU A 594 11.37 -7.65 30.95
CA LEU A 594 10.34 -8.40 31.67
C LEU A 594 9.64 -7.60 32.78
N GLU A 595 10.27 -6.58 33.36
CA GLU A 595 9.73 -5.80 34.49
C GLU A 595 8.60 -4.85 34.07
N TYR A 596 8.58 -4.43 32.80
CA TYR A 596 7.64 -3.47 32.23
C TYR A 596 6.71 -4.09 31.17
N TYR A 597 6.80 -5.39 30.90
CA TYR A 597 5.87 -6.05 29.97
C TYR A 597 4.47 -6.17 30.59
N SER A 598 3.46 -5.65 29.89
CA SER A 598 2.07 -5.60 30.35
C SER A 598 1.15 -6.63 29.67
N GLY A 599 1.70 -7.55 28.86
CA GLY A 599 0.93 -8.58 28.14
C GLY A 599 0.96 -9.95 28.82
N ILE A 600 0.54 -10.99 28.09
CA ILE A 600 0.71 -12.39 28.49
C ILE A 600 2.01 -12.90 27.85
N LEU A 601 2.88 -13.51 28.66
CA LEU A 601 4.18 -14.07 28.25
C LEU A 601 4.33 -15.51 28.71
N PHE A 602 4.72 -16.38 27.79
CA PHE A 602 5.22 -17.72 28.07
C PHE A 602 6.71 -17.80 27.71
N LEU A 603 7.49 -18.34 28.65
CA LEU A 603 8.89 -18.69 28.44
C LEU A 603 9.00 -20.22 28.53
N THR A 604 9.65 -20.87 27.57
CA THR A 604 9.98 -22.30 27.71
C THR A 604 11.46 -22.51 28.00
N THR A 605 11.77 -23.53 28.78
CA THR A 605 13.14 -23.87 29.19
C THR A 605 13.29 -25.38 29.38
N ASN A 606 14.47 -25.89 29.06
CA ASN A 606 14.89 -27.24 29.42
C ASN A 606 15.83 -27.23 30.64
N ARG A 607 16.43 -26.08 30.99
CA ARG A 607 17.52 -25.91 31.96
C ARG A 607 17.15 -25.10 33.20
N VAL A 608 16.03 -25.40 33.86
CA VAL A 608 15.57 -24.67 35.06
C VAL A 608 16.59 -24.63 36.22
N THR A 609 17.54 -25.56 36.26
CA THR A 609 18.60 -25.62 37.29
C THR A 609 19.67 -24.53 37.13
N THR A 610 19.84 -23.97 35.93
CA THR A 610 20.84 -22.91 35.67
C THR A 610 20.25 -21.50 35.71
N PHE A 611 19.00 -21.32 36.17
CA PHE A 611 18.31 -20.02 36.23
C PHE A 611 18.99 -18.97 37.12
N ASP A 612 19.08 -17.73 36.62
CA ASP A 612 19.41 -16.57 37.46
C ASP A 612 18.28 -16.31 38.48
N ASP A 613 18.63 -16.21 39.75
CA ASP A 613 17.66 -16.08 40.83
C ASP A 613 16.82 -14.78 40.75
N ALA A 614 17.28 -13.76 40.02
CA ALA A 614 16.53 -12.53 39.78
C ALA A 614 15.20 -12.76 39.04
N PHE A 615 15.08 -13.82 38.22
CA PHE A 615 13.84 -14.15 37.52
C PHE A 615 12.71 -14.59 38.46
N LYS A 616 13.04 -15.16 39.63
CA LYS A 616 12.03 -15.66 40.60
C LYS A 616 11.05 -14.57 41.07
N SER A 617 11.49 -13.31 41.07
CA SER A 617 10.67 -12.14 41.42
C SER A 617 9.74 -11.63 40.31
N ARG A 618 9.88 -12.16 39.08
CA ARG A 618 9.13 -11.72 37.88
C ARG A 618 8.24 -12.82 37.30
N ILE A 619 8.33 -14.05 37.81
CA ILE A 619 7.54 -15.21 37.35
C ILE A 619 6.28 -15.34 38.20
N HIS A 620 5.13 -15.35 37.55
CA HIS A 620 3.82 -15.48 38.22
C HIS A 620 3.45 -16.94 38.44
N ILE A 621 3.74 -17.81 37.47
CA ILE A 621 3.50 -19.25 37.57
C ILE A 621 4.61 -20.07 36.88
N PRO A 622 5.41 -20.82 37.65
CA PRO A 622 6.29 -21.86 37.11
C PRO A 622 5.51 -23.18 36.97
N ILE A 623 5.44 -23.71 35.75
CA ILE A 623 4.78 -24.98 35.43
C ILE A 623 5.83 -26.03 35.12
N ARG A 624 5.95 -27.02 36.01
CA ARG A 624 6.82 -28.18 35.84
C ARG A 624 6.10 -29.26 35.04
N TYR A 625 6.69 -29.62 33.91
CA TYR A 625 6.39 -30.83 33.15
C TYR A 625 7.36 -31.93 33.58
N THR A 626 6.85 -33.14 33.71
CA THR A 626 7.64 -34.37 33.90
C THR A 626 7.65 -35.16 32.60
N ASP A 627 8.39 -36.26 32.59
CA ASP A 627 8.26 -37.30 31.59
C ASP A 627 6.82 -37.88 31.59
N LEU A 628 6.39 -38.40 30.45
CA LEU A 628 5.01 -38.82 30.22
C LEU A 628 4.77 -40.22 30.78
N THR A 629 3.81 -40.37 31.69
CA THR A 629 3.38 -41.70 32.16
C THR A 629 2.77 -42.54 31.03
N VAL A 630 2.69 -43.86 31.20
CA VAL A 630 2.02 -44.76 30.24
C VAL A 630 0.58 -44.31 29.97
N ASP A 631 -0.18 -43.93 31.00
CA ASP A 631 -1.53 -43.37 30.83
C ASP A 631 -1.54 -42.07 30.02
N SER A 632 -0.56 -41.19 30.26
CA SER A 632 -0.40 -39.94 29.51
C SER A 632 -0.10 -40.21 28.04
N ARG A 633 0.81 -41.14 27.75
CA ARG A 633 1.13 -41.59 26.38
C ARG A 633 -0.09 -42.23 25.72
N LYS A 634 -0.85 -43.07 26.45
CA LYS A 634 -2.10 -43.68 25.95
C LYS A 634 -3.15 -42.63 25.60
N GLN A 635 -3.28 -41.57 26.39
CA GLN A 635 -4.16 -40.44 26.07
C GLN A 635 -3.68 -39.67 24.84
N ILE A 636 -2.38 -39.39 24.71
CA ILE A 636 -1.81 -38.71 23.53
C ILE A 636 -2.01 -39.54 22.25
N TRP A 637 -1.75 -40.85 22.30
CA TRP A 637 -2.06 -41.80 21.22
C TRP A 637 -3.54 -41.74 20.82
N ARG A 638 -4.46 -41.85 21.78
CA ARG A 638 -5.91 -41.78 21.51
C ARG A 638 -6.32 -40.43 20.88
N ASN A 639 -5.76 -39.32 21.38
CA ASN A 639 -6.07 -37.98 20.89
C ASN A 639 -5.60 -37.78 19.44
N PHE A 640 -4.38 -38.20 19.09
CA PHE A 640 -3.89 -38.09 17.71
C PHE A 640 -4.55 -39.11 16.76
N CYS A 641 -4.81 -40.36 17.17
CA CYS A 641 -5.52 -41.33 16.32
C CYS A 641 -6.95 -40.85 15.98
N ARG A 642 -7.60 -40.07 16.87
CA ARG A 642 -8.88 -39.41 16.62
C ARG A 642 -8.80 -38.27 15.59
N MET A 643 -7.60 -37.74 15.32
CA MET A 643 -7.36 -36.66 14.35
C MET A 643 -6.97 -37.17 12.95
N VAL A 644 -6.68 -38.46 12.78
CA VAL A 644 -6.32 -39.05 11.48
C VAL A 644 -7.57 -39.07 10.56
N PRO A 645 -7.51 -38.51 9.34
CA PRO A 645 -8.62 -38.58 8.39
C PRO A 645 -9.00 -40.04 8.07
N GLY A 646 -10.28 -40.38 8.22
CA GLY A 646 -10.75 -41.77 8.07
C GLY A 646 -10.47 -42.69 9.27
N GLY A 647 -9.79 -42.22 10.31
CA GLY A 647 -9.54 -42.95 11.56
C GLY A 647 -8.47 -44.05 11.45
N VAL A 648 -8.22 -44.70 12.59
CA VAL A 648 -7.21 -45.76 12.77
C VAL A 648 -7.88 -47.04 13.25
N ASP A 649 -7.51 -48.20 12.69
CA ASP A 649 -7.96 -49.51 13.17
C ASP A 649 -7.13 -49.96 14.38
N ILE A 650 -7.59 -49.57 15.57
CA ILE A 650 -6.93 -49.81 16.85
C ILE A 650 -7.93 -49.86 18.01
N ASP A 651 -7.76 -50.82 18.92
CA ASP A 651 -8.58 -50.96 20.12
C ASP A 651 -7.88 -50.40 21.39
N GLU A 652 -8.58 -50.43 22.53
CA GLU A 652 -8.02 -50.00 23.82
C GLU A 652 -6.83 -50.86 24.30
N LYS A 653 -6.62 -52.06 23.75
CA LYS A 653 -5.41 -52.87 24.02
C LYS A 653 -4.25 -52.39 23.15
N GLY A 654 -4.44 -52.22 21.84
CA GLY A 654 -3.44 -51.66 20.94
C GLY A 654 -2.95 -50.29 21.39
N LEU A 655 -3.85 -49.41 21.85
CA LEU A 655 -3.49 -48.12 22.46
C LEU A 655 -2.64 -48.28 23.74
N ALA A 656 -2.82 -49.35 24.51
CA ALA A 656 -1.98 -49.64 25.68
C ALA A 656 -0.59 -50.12 25.24
N THR A 657 -0.51 -51.08 24.31
CA THR A 657 0.75 -51.59 23.75
C THR A 657 1.59 -50.48 23.09
N LEU A 658 0.98 -49.55 22.37
CA LEU A 658 1.70 -48.39 21.83
C LEU A 658 2.21 -47.44 22.93
N ALA A 659 1.51 -47.34 24.05
CA ALA A 659 1.89 -46.47 25.17
C ALA A 659 2.98 -47.05 26.08
N GLU A 660 3.27 -48.35 26.01
CA GLU A 660 4.42 -48.95 26.71
C GLU A 660 5.75 -48.36 26.20
N ASN A 661 5.88 -48.11 24.89
CA ASN A 661 7.05 -47.46 24.28
C ASN A 661 7.32 -46.07 24.91
N ASP A 662 8.57 -45.79 25.25
CA ASP A 662 8.98 -44.56 25.93
C ASP A 662 9.15 -43.38 24.96
N LEU A 663 8.02 -42.92 24.41
CA LEU A 663 7.96 -41.89 23.38
C LEU A 663 7.34 -40.59 23.91
N ASN A 664 8.00 -39.46 23.64
CA ASN A 664 7.46 -38.13 23.89
C ASN A 664 6.36 -37.75 22.86
N GLY A 665 5.57 -36.72 23.16
CA GLY A 665 4.43 -36.33 22.30
C GLY A 665 4.82 -35.91 20.87
N ARG A 666 6.05 -35.44 20.66
CA ARG A 666 6.59 -35.11 19.32
C ARG A 666 6.96 -36.38 18.55
N GLN A 667 7.59 -37.37 19.21
CA GLN A 667 7.87 -38.69 18.62
C GLN A 667 6.57 -39.43 18.23
N ILE A 668 5.56 -39.45 19.10
CA ILE A 668 4.24 -40.06 18.82
C ILE A 668 3.57 -39.41 17.60
N LYS A 669 3.51 -38.07 17.54
CA LYS A 669 2.95 -37.34 16.39
C LYS A 669 3.68 -37.66 15.09
N ASN A 670 5.01 -37.80 15.13
CA ASN A 670 5.82 -38.17 13.96
C ASN A 670 5.62 -39.65 13.57
N ALA A 671 5.44 -40.55 14.54
CA ALA A 671 5.17 -41.97 14.30
C ALA A 671 3.85 -42.17 13.54
N ILE A 672 2.80 -41.46 13.95
CA ILE A 672 1.49 -41.49 13.27
C ILE A 672 1.61 -41.00 11.83
N LYS A 673 2.27 -39.87 11.58
CA LYS A 673 2.46 -39.34 10.20
C LYS A 673 3.26 -40.28 9.29
N ALA A 674 4.30 -40.92 9.82
CA ALA A 674 5.08 -41.88 9.03
C ALA A 674 4.29 -43.17 8.75
N ALA A 675 3.45 -43.61 9.69
CA ALA A 675 2.58 -44.77 9.49
C ALA A 675 1.37 -44.45 8.57
N GLU A 676 0.81 -43.24 8.63
CA GLU A 676 -0.18 -42.70 7.69
C GLU A 676 0.37 -42.68 6.25
N SER A 677 1.64 -42.27 6.10
CA SER A 677 2.35 -42.32 4.80
C SER A 677 2.55 -43.75 4.29
N LEU A 678 2.84 -44.71 5.19
CA LEU A 678 2.95 -46.13 4.87
C LEU A 678 1.59 -46.73 4.48
N ALA A 679 0.52 -46.41 5.23
CA ALA A 679 -0.85 -46.84 4.93
C ALA A 679 -1.32 -46.34 3.55
N ALA A 680 -1.05 -45.08 3.23
CA ALA A 680 -1.36 -44.50 1.93
C ALA A 680 -0.58 -45.18 0.78
N PHE A 681 0.68 -45.58 1.01
CA PHE A 681 1.47 -46.34 0.03
C PHE A 681 0.95 -47.78 -0.14
N ASP A 682 0.59 -48.44 0.96
CA ASP A 682 0.01 -49.80 0.96
C ASP A 682 -1.44 -49.85 0.40
N GLY A 683 -2.07 -48.69 0.15
CA GLY A 683 -3.47 -48.58 -0.24
C GLY A 683 -4.46 -48.98 0.87
N ALA A 684 -4.02 -48.96 2.12
CA ALA A 684 -4.71 -49.48 3.30
C ALA A 684 -5.17 -48.36 4.24
N ARG A 685 -6.04 -48.71 5.21
CA ARG A 685 -6.31 -47.86 6.38
C ARG A 685 -5.22 -48.07 7.41
N LEU A 686 -4.84 -47.02 8.13
CA LEU A 686 -3.81 -47.07 9.15
C LEU A 686 -4.21 -48.02 10.29
N ASP A 687 -3.39 -49.04 10.55
CA ASP A 687 -3.61 -50.07 11.56
C ASP A 687 -2.56 -50.08 12.69
N LEU A 688 -2.83 -50.88 13.73
CA LEU A 688 -1.90 -51.12 14.83
C LEU A 688 -0.53 -51.68 14.37
N LYS A 689 -0.48 -52.48 13.29
CA LYS A 689 0.74 -53.15 12.82
C LYS A 689 1.72 -52.14 12.20
N GLN A 690 1.23 -51.22 11.38
CA GLN A 690 2.02 -50.12 10.81
C GLN A 690 2.51 -49.17 11.91
N LEU A 691 1.68 -48.87 12.92
CA LEU A 691 2.10 -48.09 14.10
C LEU A 691 3.20 -48.81 14.91
N LEU A 692 3.08 -50.13 15.14
CA LEU A 692 4.12 -50.92 15.80
C LEU A 692 5.41 -51.02 14.98
N GLN A 693 5.32 -51.07 13.64
CA GLN A 693 6.48 -51.06 12.75
C GLN A 693 7.26 -49.74 12.86
N ILE A 694 6.58 -48.60 12.80
CA ILE A 694 7.23 -47.28 12.88
C ILE A 694 7.77 -47.01 14.29
N THR A 695 7.02 -47.34 15.35
CA THR A 695 7.51 -47.15 16.74
C THR A 695 8.71 -48.03 17.05
N LYS A 696 8.78 -49.26 16.50
CA LYS A 696 9.99 -50.10 16.60
C LYS A 696 11.21 -49.45 15.92
N ILE A 697 11.03 -48.84 14.75
CA ILE A 697 12.12 -48.13 14.04
C ILE A 697 12.61 -46.93 14.87
N GLN A 698 11.70 -46.15 15.47
CA GLN A 698 12.07 -45.06 16.39
C GLN A 698 12.84 -45.59 17.63
N ALA A 699 12.36 -46.68 18.25
CA ALA A 699 13.00 -47.26 19.43
C ALA A 699 14.41 -47.80 19.16
N MET A 700 14.67 -48.36 17.97
CA MET A 700 16.02 -48.75 17.55
C MET A 700 16.94 -47.53 17.45
N PHE A 701 16.49 -46.46 16.78
CA PHE A 701 17.28 -45.23 16.64
C PHE A 701 17.58 -44.53 17.98
N GLU A 702 16.64 -44.53 18.92
CA GLU A 702 16.87 -44.00 20.27
C GLU A 702 17.86 -44.86 21.08
N SER A 703 17.83 -46.19 20.90
CA SER A 703 18.82 -47.12 21.47
C SER A 703 20.22 -46.90 20.86
N ASP A 704 20.31 -46.56 19.58
CA ASP A 704 21.56 -46.26 18.89
C ASP A 704 22.15 -44.92 19.37
N LEU A 705 21.31 -43.89 19.52
CA LEU A 705 21.70 -42.58 20.08
C LEU A 705 22.21 -42.65 21.52
N THR A 706 21.70 -43.60 22.32
CA THR A 706 22.08 -43.78 23.73
C THR A 706 23.20 -44.81 23.93
N SER A 707 23.66 -45.49 22.88
CA SER A 707 24.72 -46.50 22.95
C SER A 707 26.12 -45.89 23.18
N LEU A 708 26.55 -45.84 24.44
CA LEU A 708 27.93 -45.49 24.83
C LEU A 708 28.99 -46.46 24.26
N SER A 709 28.58 -47.64 23.79
CA SER A 709 29.42 -48.67 23.16
C SER A 709 29.54 -48.54 21.63
N GLY A 710 28.90 -47.53 21.03
CA GLY A 710 28.75 -47.41 19.58
C GLY A 710 27.60 -48.26 19.02
N VAL A 711 27.23 -47.98 17.76
CA VAL A 711 26.10 -48.62 17.07
C VAL A 711 26.53 -49.94 16.45
N ASP A 712 25.69 -50.98 16.55
CA ASP A 712 25.96 -52.28 15.93
C ASP A 712 25.34 -52.39 14.53
N TYR A 713 26.12 -52.02 13.52
CA TYR A 713 25.68 -52.04 12.12
C TYR A 713 25.65 -53.44 11.48
N THR A 714 25.78 -54.55 12.23
CA THR A 714 25.63 -55.90 11.68
C THR A 714 24.20 -56.17 11.19
N ALA A 715 24.06 -56.88 10.08
CA ALA A 715 22.74 -57.24 9.55
C ALA A 715 21.99 -58.18 10.52
N PRO A 716 20.66 -58.03 10.69
CA PRO A 716 19.89 -58.85 11.64
C PRO A 716 20.02 -60.35 11.40
N GLY A 717 20.77 -61.03 12.28
CA GLY A 717 21.05 -62.47 12.22
C GLY A 717 22.51 -62.83 11.88
N GLU A 718 23.32 -61.88 11.42
CA GLU A 718 24.77 -62.08 11.29
C GLU A 718 25.46 -61.99 12.66
N ARG A 719 26.57 -62.73 12.82
CA ARG A 719 27.48 -62.52 13.96
C ARG A 719 28.47 -61.42 13.62
N LYS A 720 28.75 -60.57 14.61
CA LYS A 720 29.89 -59.64 14.60
C LYS A 720 31.16 -60.41 14.21
N LYS A 721 31.81 -60.02 13.11
CA LYS A 721 33.10 -60.60 12.71
C LYS A 721 34.16 -60.16 13.70
N ASP A 722 34.91 -61.12 14.24
CA ASP A 722 36.03 -60.82 15.14
C ASP A 722 37.09 -59.97 14.41
N ALA A 723 37.65 -59.00 15.13
CA ALA A 723 38.43 -57.89 14.55
C ALA A 723 39.75 -58.30 13.86
N ASP A 724 40.15 -59.57 13.94
CA ASP A 724 41.34 -60.13 13.29
C ASP A 724 41.10 -60.65 11.86
N SER A 725 39.85 -60.69 11.36
CA SER A 725 39.57 -61.10 9.97
C SER A 725 39.96 -60.00 8.96
N ARG A 726 41.26 -59.86 8.72
CA ARG A 726 41.82 -59.01 7.64
C ARG A 726 41.31 -59.45 6.26
N ASN A 727 41.24 -58.47 5.35
CA ASN A 727 40.83 -58.57 3.95
C ASN A 727 39.32 -58.80 3.74
N MET A 728 38.69 -58.28 2.69
CA MET A 728 39.19 -57.42 1.61
C MET A 728 38.08 -56.43 1.22
N PHE A 729 38.42 -55.17 0.92
CA PHE A 729 37.45 -54.21 0.38
C PHE A 729 37.21 -54.48 -1.11
N LEU A 730 35.94 -54.38 -1.50
CA LEU A 730 35.43 -54.11 -2.85
C LEU A 730 34.39 -52.99 -2.72
#